data_AF-A0A3E2N7F9-F1
#
_entry.id   AF-A0A3E2N7F9-F1
#
_cell.length_a   1.000
_cell.length_b   1.000
_cell.length_c   1.000
_cell.angle_alpha   90.00
_cell.angle_beta   90.00
_cell.angle_gamma   90.00
#
_symmetry.space_group_name_H-M   'P 1'
#
loop_
_entity.id
_entity.type
_entity.pdbx_description
1 polymer ?
#
loop_
_entity_poly.entity_id
_entity_poly.type
_entity_poly.pdbx_seq_one_letter_code
_entity_poly.pdbx_strand_id
1 'polypeptide(L)'
;MNQSKKITILTGLLLCMGASTVMQTYFSSALPAISRQFQSTAYYSWVHVSYILASSAVILLSSSLCERFGNKNNFIAGSLLFGIGTLTAPFSGSMLQLIAARIIMGIGAGIVVPATYGIIGDQFEKSSYSSVFAAFAVVQIITNGLGSLAGGYLPELASWQTIFVFLLPIEIISFFLVFRNISNKVTPPSNAPLKLQRHLLMIAAILLLTLGIEFAYRSQYFLLLAGMALLFLVVLKDIKKDNAILPKEFLCDCLLRNLCLQIFLMGAFYNICLAYLPGIMQFTLGMASNQSGTLLTVFVLSMGIGSVLGGVVKQKEREMIAAGWITCLTGSLLMKSFIGIALTALGLGSGILMSALLGYAATRTVHHAAGVNSMAHLIRNLGGSLGAILFQFSLHFPENYFIGGITIIALSGTASILLAFKYNPGKTLKKEEALSMKYVMKFSEIRKEDISAAGGKGANLGELFNAGFPVPDGFCITSHAFDDYMRRNGFDSSASGTSLTSEEIAKGQLWKELEDEIAEYYHALGPDSKVAVRSSATAEDLPEASFAGQQETYLNIQGLNQLYLSVKKCFASLFSTRASAYRKQTNFDTIKISLSVVVQCMVNSEISGVLFTVDPVSKNKSRMMLNASWGLGESIVSGKVTPDIFLYDRDHRQIVEKRLGDKKLLVCYSADGTEEKETSSQLRSEFSLTEKQAIEIFELGRKTEQHFHCPQDLEWAISENRLYLLQARPITTLNGKSSSDIQLTKSQRAVLNNWIEHCPTPLYPLDVAPCLLVDEAKNKVFHELGIFVDSELTMADNGLLALSAGKIHISPKIIKIPFLLSRFTDFSINSARTKDSFHNIRRKLDTIEKTALTSLPAKALIRQIMELMELSEELAYTRFRYNIFPSVAVSKLIHHDLKKIDKNMNEYDLLSNLSYKTWNLNIELKKLSGYIHSSPELEQLFVALDRANPRAISEFVSNQPDFKSKLENFLNEFGWKSNSSYCAFGSVSWFENLDSLFSMLKVLQNSGRNEEASDKFQNIMTKITKQFDKKKADRLKTKIEEIRAYHVNREESLYLIEMCYGLARRAAFELANRFPQLFEQADDIRYLTLNEVYELPGNMTDLKELISVRKFNRQKNEVLWSGFSIGTKTSNQNTLTGVSGNGGRCRGRVRKILTQQEFDKMQPGDILLCRYTDPSWTPLFVLASAVISDTGGPLSHSAIVAREYNIPAVLGIGNATDLLEDGDEVFVDGSSGKVIILK
;
A
#
# COMPACT_ATOMS: atom_id res chain seq x y z
N MET A 1 2.43 -44.91 -46.95
CA MET A 1 1.59 -43.79 -47.45
C MET A 1 2.47 -42.85 -48.25
N ASN A 2 2.03 -42.38 -49.44
CA ASN A 2 2.82 -41.51 -50.32
C ASN A 2 3.15 -40.16 -49.62
N GLN A 3 4.35 -39.60 -49.80
CA GLN A 3 4.78 -38.36 -49.09
C GLN A 3 3.81 -37.20 -49.32
N SER A 4 3.30 -37.05 -50.56
CA SER A 4 2.29 -36.05 -50.89
C SER A 4 1.04 -36.15 -50.00
N LYS A 5 0.52 -37.36 -49.73
CA LYS A 5 -0.64 -37.56 -48.85
C LYS A 5 -0.35 -37.20 -47.39
N LYS A 6 0.86 -37.50 -46.89
CA LYS A 6 1.30 -37.10 -45.53
C LYS A 6 1.30 -35.58 -45.37
N ILE A 7 1.79 -34.86 -46.38
CA ILE A 7 1.79 -33.39 -46.40
C ILE A 7 0.36 -32.85 -46.43
N THR A 8 -0.52 -33.40 -47.28
CA THR A 8 -1.92 -32.96 -47.36
C THR A 8 -2.68 -33.15 -46.04
N ILE A 9 -2.47 -34.27 -45.35
CA ILE A 9 -3.06 -34.52 -44.03
C ILE A 9 -2.50 -33.52 -43.01
N LEU A 10 -1.18 -33.31 -42.97
CA LEU A 10 -0.55 -32.36 -42.07
C LEU A 10 -1.09 -30.93 -42.28
N THR A 11 -1.20 -30.48 -43.53
CA THR A 11 -1.79 -29.18 -43.87
C THR A 11 -3.23 -29.09 -43.36
N GLY A 12 -4.05 -30.11 -43.58
CA GLY A 12 -5.42 -30.16 -43.05
C GLY A 12 -5.48 -30.00 -41.53
N LEU A 13 -4.65 -30.75 -40.80
CA LEU A 13 -4.60 -30.66 -39.33
C LEU A 13 -4.09 -29.29 -38.84
N LEU A 14 -3.08 -28.72 -39.50
CA LEU A 14 -2.53 -27.40 -39.17
C LEU A 14 -3.55 -26.29 -39.39
N LEU A 15 -4.33 -26.34 -40.48
CA LEU A 15 -5.41 -25.37 -40.74
C LEU A 15 -6.51 -25.45 -39.68
N CYS A 16 -6.92 -26.66 -39.26
CA CYS A 16 -7.95 -26.82 -38.22
C CYS A 16 -7.48 -26.26 -36.88
N MET A 17 -6.25 -26.62 -36.47
CA MET A 17 -5.69 -26.11 -35.22
C MET A 17 -5.46 -24.60 -35.27
N GLY A 18 -5.03 -24.08 -36.43
CA GLY A 18 -4.86 -22.65 -36.68
C GLY A 18 -6.16 -21.85 -36.57
N ALA A 19 -7.26 -22.35 -37.14
CA ALA A 19 -8.57 -21.70 -36.99
C ALA A 19 -9.01 -21.65 -35.52
N SER A 20 -8.80 -22.75 -34.79
CA SER A 20 -9.09 -22.84 -33.36
C SER A 20 -8.28 -21.85 -32.52
N THR A 21 -6.99 -21.66 -32.81
CA THR A 21 -6.13 -20.70 -32.11
C THR A 21 -6.45 -19.25 -32.42
N VAL A 22 -6.73 -18.90 -33.69
CA VAL A 22 -7.23 -17.55 -34.04
C VAL A 22 -8.46 -17.20 -33.21
N MET A 23 -9.39 -18.14 -33.04
CA MET A 23 -10.62 -17.94 -32.27
C MET A 23 -10.42 -17.84 -30.75
N GLN A 24 -9.26 -18.24 -30.23
CA GLN A 24 -8.92 -18.04 -28.82
C GLN A 24 -8.40 -16.63 -28.55
N THR A 25 -7.62 -16.04 -29.47
CA THR A 25 -7.02 -14.70 -29.27
C THR A 25 -7.78 -13.55 -29.95
N TYR A 26 -8.64 -13.84 -30.92
CA TYR A 26 -9.43 -12.81 -31.60
C TYR A 26 -10.31 -12.02 -30.62
N PHE A 27 -11.04 -12.73 -29.78
CA PHE A 27 -11.99 -12.11 -28.87
C PHE A 27 -11.31 -11.28 -27.79
N SER A 28 -10.09 -11.60 -27.33
CA SER A 28 -9.45 -10.78 -26.29
C SER A 28 -9.23 -9.33 -26.70
N SER A 29 -8.99 -9.04 -27.99
CA SER A 29 -8.82 -7.67 -28.49
C SER A 29 -10.13 -7.06 -29.02
N ALA A 30 -11.04 -7.88 -29.57
CA ALA A 30 -12.31 -7.42 -30.15
C ALA A 30 -13.44 -7.19 -29.12
N LEU A 31 -13.34 -7.80 -27.93
CA LEU A 31 -14.41 -7.82 -26.93
C LEU A 31 -14.88 -6.43 -26.46
N PRO A 32 -14.03 -5.40 -26.29
CA PRO A 32 -14.48 -4.04 -26.00
C PRO A 32 -15.36 -3.45 -27.12
N ALA A 33 -15.08 -3.77 -28.39
CA ALA A 33 -15.88 -3.32 -29.52
C ALA A 33 -17.23 -4.06 -29.57
N ILE A 34 -17.22 -5.36 -29.31
CA ILE A 34 -18.42 -6.21 -29.23
C ILE A 34 -19.35 -5.75 -28.08
N SER A 35 -18.78 -5.47 -26.91
CA SER A 35 -19.49 -4.96 -25.73
C SER A 35 -20.18 -3.63 -26.00
N ARG A 36 -19.48 -2.70 -26.69
CA ARG A 36 -20.06 -1.41 -27.13
C ARG A 36 -21.25 -1.61 -28.06
N GLN A 37 -21.17 -2.57 -28.99
CA GLN A 37 -22.27 -2.87 -29.91
C GLN A 37 -23.50 -3.46 -29.20
N PHE A 38 -23.32 -4.36 -28.23
CA PHE A 38 -24.42 -4.95 -27.48
C PHE A 38 -24.89 -4.10 -26.29
N GLN A 39 -24.29 -2.93 -26.05
CA GLN A 39 -24.57 -2.03 -24.92
C GLN A 39 -24.59 -2.75 -23.56
N SER A 40 -23.75 -3.79 -23.39
CA SER A 40 -23.74 -4.61 -22.19
C SER A 40 -22.34 -5.08 -21.87
N THR A 41 -21.88 -4.75 -20.67
CA THR A 41 -20.67 -5.30 -20.05
C THR A 41 -20.96 -6.57 -19.24
N ALA A 42 -22.24 -6.94 -19.09
CA ALA A 42 -22.61 -8.21 -18.48
C ALA A 42 -22.09 -9.36 -19.35
N TYR A 43 -21.52 -10.39 -18.71
CA TYR A 43 -20.97 -11.57 -19.39
C TYR A 43 -19.69 -11.33 -20.22
N TYR A 44 -18.94 -10.26 -19.92
CA TYR A 44 -17.67 -9.93 -20.60
C TYR A 44 -16.67 -11.11 -20.56
N SER A 45 -16.38 -11.63 -19.36
CA SER A 45 -15.53 -12.81 -19.15
C SER A 45 -16.05 -14.06 -19.87
N TRP A 46 -17.38 -14.24 -19.89
CA TRP A 46 -18.05 -15.44 -20.39
C TRP A 46 -17.84 -15.71 -21.88
N VAL A 47 -17.62 -14.68 -22.72
CA VAL A 47 -17.32 -14.90 -24.15
C VAL A 47 -16.00 -15.65 -24.34
N HIS A 48 -15.03 -15.41 -23.45
CA HIS A 48 -13.74 -16.11 -23.45
C HIS A 48 -13.80 -17.42 -22.65
N VAL A 49 -14.35 -17.35 -21.42
CA VAL A 49 -14.39 -18.46 -20.47
C VAL A 49 -15.25 -19.62 -20.97
N SER A 50 -16.40 -19.36 -21.59
CA SER A 50 -17.32 -20.42 -22.05
C SER A 50 -16.68 -21.38 -23.06
N TYR A 51 -15.85 -20.86 -23.97
CA TYR A 51 -15.12 -21.67 -24.94
C TYR A 51 -14.05 -22.55 -24.26
N ILE A 52 -13.27 -21.98 -23.35
CA ILE A 52 -12.23 -22.71 -22.61
C ILE A 52 -12.87 -23.78 -21.72
N LEU A 53 -13.99 -23.44 -21.08
CA LEU A 53 -14.73 -24.34 -20.23
C LEU A 53 -15.30 -25.53 -21.02
N ALA A 54 -15.99 -25.25 -22.13
CA ALA A 54 -16.58 -26.26 -22.98
C ALA A 54 -15.52 -27.20 -23.58
N SER A 55 -14.38 -26.66 -24.01
CA SER A 55 -13.28 -27.50 -24.51
C SER A 55 -12.67 -28.38 -23.42
N SER A 56 -12.46 -27.83 -22.21
CA SER A 56 -11.87 -28.57 -21.08
C SER A 56 -12.73 -29.73 -20.61
N ALA A 57 -14.05 -29.53 -20.55
CA ALA A 57 -15.00 -30.59 -20.21
C ALA A 57 -14.89 -31.77 -21.19
N VAL A 58 -14.69 -31.51 -22.48
CA VAL A 58 -14.80 -32.54 -23.52
C VAL A 58 -13.47 -33.23 -23.83
N ILE A 59 -12.31 -32.63 -23.51
CA ILE A 59 -10.98 -33.20 -23.80
C ILE A 59 -10.81 -34.62 -23.24
N LEU A 60 -11.18 -34.87 -21.98
CA LEU A 60 -11.06 -36.20 -21.37
C LEU A 60 -12.06 -37.24 -21.93
N LEU A 61 -13.22 -36.78 -22.39
CA LEU A 61 -14.19 -37.65 -23.04
C LEU A 61 -13.71 -38.01 -24.46
N SER A 62 -13.12 -37.04 -25.16
CA SER A 62 -12.63 -37.21 -26.53
C SER A 62 -11.54 -38.27 -26.63
N SER A 63 -10.61 -38.36 -25.67
CA SER A 63 -9.60 -39.44 -25.64
C SER A 63 -10.24 -40.83 -25.61
N SER A 64 -11.26 -41.04 -24.76
CA SER A 64 -12.01 -42.29 -24.68
C SER A 64 -12.86 -42.56 -25.93
N LEU A 65 -13.40 -41.50 -26.56
CA LEU A 65 -14.10 -41.62 -27.83
C LEU A 65 -13.13 -42.03 -28.95
N CYS A 66 -11.88 -41.57 -28.93
CA CYS A 66 -10.85 -41.92 -29.93
C CYS A 66 -10.50 -43.39 -29.90
N GLU A 67 -10.42 -43.99 -28.71
CA GLU A 67 -10.21 -45.43 -28.55
C GLU A 67 -11.38 -46.27 -29.09
N ARG A 68 -12.62 -45.77 -29.03
CA ARG A 68 -13.82 -46.51 -29.44
C ARG A 68 -14.22 -46.32 -30.90
N PHE A 69 -14.26 -45.07 -31.36
CA PHE A 69 -14.77 -44.70 -32.69
C PHE A 69 -13.67 -44.39 -33.70
N GLY A 70 -12.41 -44.37 -33.26
CA GLY A 70 -11.25 -44.05 -34.07
C GLY A 70 -11.00 -42.55 -34.23
N ASN A 71 -9.72 -42.18 -34.39
CA ASN A 71 -9.28 -40.78 -34.44
C ASN A 71 -9.90 -39.97 -35.60
N LYS A 72 -10.13 -40.62 -36.76
CA LYS A 72 -10.72 -39.94 -37.93
C LYS A 72 -12.16 -39.48 -37.68
N ASN A 73 -13.01 -40.35 -37.12
CA ASN A 73 -14.42 -40.05 -36.93
C ASN A 73 -14.63 -38.96 -35.87
N ASN A 74 -13.82 -38.95 -34.81
CA ASN A 74 -13.87 -37.88 -33.83
C ASN A 74 -13.34 -36.56 -34.37
N PHE A 75 -12.27 -36.57 -35.18
CA PHE A 75 -11.81 -35.35 -35.84
C PHE A 75 -12.92 -34.73 -36.71
N ILE A 76 -13.61 -35.55 -37.51
CA ILE A 76 -14.73 -35.12 -38.36
C ILE A 76 -15.86 -34.53 -37.50
N ALA A 77 -16.29 -35.24 -36.46
CA ALA A 77 -17.37 -34.78 -35.58
C ALA A 77 -17.01 -33.46 -34.88
N GLY A 78 -15.78 -33.35 -34.36
CA GLY A 78 -15.30 -32.14 -33.72
C GLY A 78 -15.17 -30.96 -34.68
N SER A 79 -14.67 -31.19 -35.89
CA SER A 79 -14.52 -30.16 -36.93
C SER A 79 -15.88 -29.65 -37.43
N LEU A 80 -16.88 -30.53 -37.59
CA LEU A 80 -18.25 -30.12 -37.93
C LEU A 80 -18.89 -29.27 -36.82
N LEU A 81 -18.76 -29.68 -35.55
CA LEU A 81 -19.26 -28.91 -34.42
C LEU A 81 -18.59 -27.53 -34.34
N PHE A 82 -17.27 -27.48 -34.54
CA PHE A 82 -16.54 -26.21 -34.59
C PHE A 82 -17.09 -25.30 -35.71
N GLY A 83 -17.27 -25.85 -36.92
CA GLY A 83 -17.82 -25.12 -38.06
C GLY A 83 -19.25 -24.64 -37.88
N ILE A 84 -20.11 -25.40 -37.19
CA ILE A 84 -21.47 -24.94 -36.81
C ILE A 84 -21.38 -23.70 -35.91
N GLY A 85 -20.45 -23.72 -34.94
CA GLY A 85 -20.20 -22.58 -34.08
C GLY A 85 -19.68 -21.36 -34.86
N THR A 86 -18.71 -21.56 -35.76
CA THR A 86 -18.18 -20.52 -36.66
C THR A 86 -19.26 -19.93 -37.58
N LEU A 87 -20.19 -20.76 -38.07
CA LEU A 87 -21.30 -20.34 -38.93
C LEU A 87 -22.38 -19.56 -38.17
N THR A 88 -22.66 -19.92 -36.92
CA THR A 88 -23.74 -19.33 -36.11
C THR A 88 -23.31 -18.06 -35.39
N ALA A 89 -22.04 -17.92 -35.00
CA ALA A 89 -21.52 -16.78 -34.25
C ALA A 89 -21.79 -15.39 -34.90
N PRO A 90 -21.63 -15.20 -36.23
CA PRO A 90 -21.91 -13.92 -36.90
C PRO A 90 -23.32 -13.39 -36.73
N PHE A 91 -24.30 -14.30 -36.56
CA PHE A 91 -25.72 -13.99 -36.48
C PHE A 91 -26.17 -13.71 -35.03
N SER A 92 -25.25 -13.62 -34.08
CA SER A 92 -25.56 -13.36 -32.68
C SER A 92 -26.07 -11.92 -32.48
N GLY A 93 -27.33 -11.77 -32.08
CA GLY A 93 -27.95 -10.49 -31.73
C GLY A 93 -27.78 -10.10 -30.26
N SER A 94 -27.22 -10.97 -29.43
CA SER A 94 -26.94 -10.70 -28.01
C SER A 94 -25.70 -11.44 -27.51
N MET A 95 -25.18 -11.00 -26.36
CA MET A 95 -24.02 -11.62 -25.70
C MET A 95 -24.27 -13.10 -25.36
N LEU A 96 -25.50 -13.45 -24.96
CA LEU A 96 -25.87 -14.84 -24.64
C LEU A 96 -25.86 -15.75 -25.87
N GLN A 97 -26.34 -15.26 -27.03
CA GLN A 97 -26.30 -16.01 -28.28
C GLN A 97 -24.86 -16.24 -28.74
N LEU A 98 -23.99 -15.23 -28.58
CA LEU A 98 -22.57 -15.35 -28.87
C LEU A 98 -21.91 -16.38 -27.94
N ILE A 99 -22.21 -16.34 -26.64
CA ILE A 99 -21.73 -17.33 -25.67
C ILE A 99 -22.19 -18.74 -26.05
N ALA A 100 -23.44 -18.93 -26.48
CA ALA A 100 -23.93 -20.22 -26.93
C ALA A 100 -23.15 -20.75 -28.15
N ALA A 101 -22.88 -19.90 -29.16
CA ALA A 101 -22.04 -20.25 -30.30
C ALA A 101 -20.61 -20.61 -29.84
N ARG A 102 -20.04 -19.87 -28.87
CA ARG A 102 -18.72 -20.14 -28.29
C ARG A 102 -18.64 -21.47 -27.56
N ILE A 103 -19.70 -21.88 -26.86
CA ILE A 103 -19.79 -23.21 -26.23
C ILE A 103 -19.72 -24.31 -27.30
N ILE A 104 -20.47 -24.17 -28.40
CA ILE A 104 -20.45 -25.13 -29.51
C ILE A 104 -19.05 -25.24 -30.12
N MET A 105 -18.39 -24.09 -30.37
CA MET A 105 -16.99 -24.06 -30.84
C MET A 105 -16.03 -24.72 -29.84
N GLY A 106 -16.21 -24.47 -28.54
CA GLY A 106 -15.38 -25.05 -27.48
C GLY A 106 -15.51 -26.57 -27.43
N ILE A 107 -16.73 -27.11 -27.53
CA ILE A 107 -16.96 -28.56 -27.63
C ILE A 107 -16.23 -29.13 -28.85
N GLY A 108 -16.40 -28.50 -30.02
CA GLY A 108 -15.71 -28.91 -31.25
C GLY A 108 -14.19 -28.95 -31.09
N ALA A 109 -13.60 -27.88 -30.53
CA ALA A 109 -12.16 -27.79 -30.26
C ALA A 109 -11.69 -28.87 -29.27
N GLY A 110 -12.45 -29.13 -28.20
CA GLY A 110 -12.15 -30.16 -27.21
C GLY A 110 -12.14 -31.59 -27.79
N ILE A 111 -12.90 -31.83 -28.87
CA ILE A 111 -12.89 -33.10 -29.60
C ILE A 111 -11.71 -33.16 -30.58
N VAL A 112 -11.48 -32.10 -31.34
CA VAL A 112 -10.46 -32.03 -32.39
C VAL A 112 -9.04 -32.20 -31.85
N VAL A 113 -8.72 -31.62 -30.69
CA VAL A 113 -7.35 -31.60 -30.16
C VAL A 113 -6.80 -33.01 -29.87
N PRO A 114 -7.47 -33.88 -29.07
CA PRO A 114 -7.01 -35.26 -28.86
C PRO A 114 -7.01 -36.09 -30.15
N ALA A 115 -8.02 -35.91 -31.02
CA ALA A 115 -8.09 -36.61 -32.30
C ALA A 115 -6.93 -36.26 -33.23
N THR A 116 -6.48 -34.99 -33.22
CA THR A 116 -5.32 -34.54 -34.00
C THR A 116 -4.03 -35.22 -33.55
N TYR A 117 -3.78 -35.29 -32.24
CA TYR A 117 -2.63 -36.00 -31.70
C TYR A 117 -2.68 -37.50 -31.99
N GLY A 118 -3.87 -38.11 -31.93
CA GLY A 118 -4.09 -39.50 -32.33
C GLY A 118 -3.78 -39.75 -33.82
N ILE A 119 -4.26 -38.88 -34.72
CA ILE A 119 -3.96 -38.96 -36.15
C ILE A 119 -2.45 -38.84 -36.41
N ILE A 120 -1.75 -37.95 -35.70
CA ILE A 120 -0.29 -37.83 -35.81
C ILE A 120 0.38 -39.16 -35.42
N GLY A 121 -0.06 -39.76 -34.32
CA GLY A 121 0.43 -41.05 -33.83
C GLY A 121 0.20 -42.21 -34.81
N ASP A 122 -0.93 -42.19 -35.53
CA ASP A 122 -1.30 -43.25 -36.47
C ASP A 122 -0.61 -43.15 -37.83
N GLN A 123 -0.26 -41.92 -38.27
CA GLN A 123 0.13 -41.63 -39.66
C GLN A 123 1.61 -41.25 -39.84
N PHE A 124 2.29 -40.80 -38.78
CA PHE A 124 3.68 -40.33 -38.83
C PHE A 124 4.61 -41.28 -38.05
N GLU A 125 5.87 -41.35 -38.47
CA GLU A 125 6.89 -42.14 -37.77
C GLU A 125 7.41 -41.38 -36.55
N LYS A 126 7.76 -42.09 -35.48
CA LYS A 126 8.28 -41.50 -34.23
C LYS A 126 9.47 -40.57 -34.45
N SER A 127 10.32 -40.85 -35.44
CA SER A 127 11.47 -40.01 -35.84
C SER A 127 11.05 -38.63 -36.35
N SER A 128 9.83 -38.50 -36.88
CA SER A 128 9.28 -37.27 -37.46
C SER A 128 8.38 -36.49 -36.48
N TYR A 129 8.18 -36.96 -35.24
CA TYR A 129 7.30 -36.29 -34.28
C TYR A 129 7.81 -34.89 -33.93
N SER A 130 9.11 -34.73 -33.73
CA SER A 130 9.71 -33.44 -33.41
C SER A 130 9.46 -32.38 -34.49
N SER A 131 9.58 -32.74 -35.78
CA SER A 131 9.36 -31.82 -36.89
C SER A 131 7.87 -31.50 -37.08
N VAL A 132 6.98 -32.47 -36.91
CA VAL A 132 5.53 -32.26 -36.96
C VAL A 132 5.08 -31.34 -35.81
N PHE A 133 5.50 -31.60 -34.57
CA PHE A 133 5.16 -30.74 -33.43
C PHE A 133 5.76 -29.34 -33.55
N ALA A 134 6.96 -29.19 -34.13
CA ALA A 134 7.53 -27.88 -34.44
C ALA A 134 6.67 -27.10 -35.45
N ALA A 135 6.15 -27.76 -36.49
CA ALA A 135 5.25 -27.13 -37.45
C ALA A 135 3.94 -26.62 -36.78
N PHE A 136 3.38 -27.42 -35.86
CA PHE A 136 2.23 -26.97 -35.05
C PHE A 136 2.57 -25.75 -34.20
N ALA A 137 3.72 -25.75 -33.52
CA ALA A 137 4.15 -24.61 -32.71
C ALA A 137 4.27 -23.33 -33.57
N VAL A 138 4.91 -23.40 -34.74
CA VAL A 138 5.03 -22.26 -35.66
C VAL A 138 3.66 -21.75 -36.11
N VAL A 139 2.76 -22.65 -36.54
CA VAL A 139 1.41 -22.26 -36.96
C VAL A 139 0.64 -21.63 -35.81
N GLN A 140 0.74 -22.16 -34.59
CA GLN A 140 0.09 -21.57 -33.41
C GLN A 140 0.62 -20.17 -33.08
N ILE A 141 1.92 -19.93 -33.22
CA ILE A 141 2.51 -18.60 -33.00
C ILE A 141 1.96 -17.59 -33.99
N ILE A 142 1.96 -17.93 -35.28
CA ILE A 142 1.47 -17.07 -36.36
C ILE A 142 -0.02 -16.79 -36.17
N THR A 143 -0.81 -17.84 -35.93
CA THR A 143 -2.28 -17.74 -35.84
C THR A 143 -2.75 -17.01 -34.58
N ASN A 144 -2.09 -17.20 -33.43
CA ASN A 144 -2.39 -16.41 -32.23
C ASN A 144 -2.10 -14.92 -32.48
N GLY A 145 -1.00 -14.57 -33.16
CA GLY A 145 -0.66 -13.20 -33.52
C GLY A 145 -1.66 -12.59 -34.51
N LEU A 146 -2.05 -13.35 -35.54
CA LEU A 146 -3.09 -12.96 -36.49
C LEU A 146 -4.43 -12.74 -35.81
N GLY A 147 -4.82 -13.58 -34.85
CA GLY A 147 -6.05 -13.41 -34.07
C GLY A 147 -6.04 -12.10 -33.28
N SER A 148 -4.94 -11.80 -32.57
CA SER A 148 -4.78 -10.54 -31.83
C SER A 148 -4.82 -9.30 -32.73
N LEU A 149 -4.13 -9.33 -33.87
CA LEU A 149 -4.17 -8.25 -34.87
C LEU A 149 -5.57 -8.09 -35.45
N ALA A 150 -6.19 -9.17 -35.93
CA ALA A 150 -7.53 -9.15 -36.50
C ALA A 150 -8.56 -8.64 -35.48
N GLY A 151 -8.43 -9.02 -34.21
CA GLY A 151 -9.30 -8.54 -33.14
C GLY A 151 -9.17 -7.05 -32.85
N GLY A 152 -8.00 -6.46 -33.07
CA GLY A 152 -7.79 -5.01 -32.92
C GLY A 152 -8.20 -4.18 -34.14
N TYR A 153 -8.05 -4.71 -35.36
CA TYR A 153 -8.28 -3.96 -36.60
C TYR A 153 -9.65 -4.21 -37.26
N LEU A 154 -10.15 -5.45 -37.27
CA LEU A 154 -11.40 -5.77 -37.98
C LEU A 154 -12.64 -5.06 -37.43
N PRO A 155 -12.82 -4.89 -36.09
CA PRO A 155 -13.95 -4.13 -35.57
C PRO A 155 -13.94 -2.65 -35.97
N GLU A 156 -12.77 -2.07 -36.26
CA GLU A 156 -12.63 -0.68 -36.70
C GLU A 156 -12.81 -0.53 -38.22
N LEU A 157 -12.33 -1.49 -39.02
CA LEU A 157 -12.32 -1.42 -40.49
C LEU A 157 -13.61 -1.91 -41.15
N ALA A 158 -14.30 -2.88 -40.54
CA ALA A 158 -15.51 -3.47 -41.09
C ALA A 158 -16.50 -3.80 -39.97
N SER A 159 -16.44 -5.02 -39.45
CA SER A 159 -17.25 -5.48 -38.34
C SER A 159 -16.57 -6.67 -37.67
N TRP A 160 -16.86 -6.92 -36.39
CA TRP A 160 -16.27 -8.05 -35.68
C TRP A 160 -16.73 -9.41 -36.26
N GLN A 161 -17.89 -9.45 -36.92
CA GLN A 161 -18.41 -10.65 -37.59
C GLN A 161 -17.55 -11.09 -38.78
N THR A 162 -16.73 -10.20 -39.34
CA THR A 162 -15.96 -10.43 -40.57
C THR A 162 -14.97 -11.60 -40.43
N ILE A 163 -14.44 -11.84 -39.23
CA ILE A 163 -13.46 -12.93 -39.01
C ILE A 163 -14.02 -14.31 -39.36
N PHE A 164 -15.31 -14.54 -39.11
CA PHE A 164 -15.97 -15.82 -39.34
C PHE A 164 -16.13 -16.12 -40.84
N VAL A 165 -16.32 -15.09 -41.65
CA VAL A 165 -16.39 -15.20 -43.11
C VAL A 165 -15.06 -15.70 -43.68
N PHE A 166 -13.93 -15.29 -43.09
CA PHE A 166 -12.60 -15.77 -43.49
C PHE A 166 -12.27 -17.15 -42.95
N LEU A 167 -12.71 -17.48 -41.73
CA LEU A 167 -12.38 -18.75 -41.09
C LEU A 167 -13.20 -19.93 -41.61
N LEU A 168 -14.48 -19.73 -41.93
CA LEU A 168 -15.35 -20.81 -42.37
C LEU A 168 -14.83 -21.55 -43.63
N PRO A 169 -14.35 -20.87 -44.70
CA PRO A 169 -13.71 -21.56 -45.82
C PRO A 169 -12.46 -22.34 -45.44
N ILE A 170 -11.63 -21.83 -44.52
CA ILE A 170 -10.42 -22.49 -44.06
C ILE A 170 -10.77 -23.79 -43.33
N GLU A 171 -11.80 -23.77 -42.50
CA GLU A 171 -12.32 -24.94 -41.79
C GLU A 171 -12.90 -25.98 -42.76
N ILE A 172 -13.67 -25.55 -43.76
CA ILE A 172 -14.22 -26.45 -44.79
C ILE A 172 -13.08 -27.12 -45.56
N ILE A 173 -12.06 -26.36 -45.98
CA ILE A 173 -10.89 -26.91 -46.67
C ILE A 173 -10.17 -27.91 -45.76
N SER A 174 -9.89 -27.55 -44.52
CA SER A 174 -9.26 -28.42 -43.53
C SER A 174 -10.02 -29.74 -43.37
N PHE A 175 -11.34 -29.66 -43.20
CA PHE A 175 -12.22 -30.81 -43.10
C PHE A 175 -12.07 -31.75 -44.30
N PHE A 176 -12.16 -31.23 -45.53
CA PHE A 176 -12.04 -32.04 -46.75
C PHE A 176 -10.66 -32.66 -46.93
N LEU A 177 -9.58 -31.93 -46.60
CA LEU A 177 -8.21 -32.42 -46.69
C LEU A 177 -7.98 -33.64 -45.78
N VAL A 178 -8.54 -33.62 -44.57
CA VAL A 178 -8.42 -34.73 -43.61
C VAL A 178 -9.40 -35.86 -43.95
N PHE A 179 -10.65 -35.54 -44.26
CA PHE A 179 -11.73 -36.49 -44.58
C PHE A 179 -11.37 -37.42 -45.74
N ARG A 180 -10.84 -36.85 -46.83
CA ARG A 180 -10.55 -37.58 -48.08
C ARG A 180 -9.27 -38.43 -48.00
N ASN A 181 -8.28 -38.01 -47.21
CA ASN A 181 -6.93 -38.59 -47.27
C ASN A 181 -6.61 -39.60 -46.16
N ILE A 182 -7.33 -39.59 -45.04
CA ILE A 182 -7.17 -40.60 -43.98
C ILE A 182 -8.02 -41.83 -44.28
N SER A 183 -7.41 -43.01 -44.35
CA SER A 183 -8.14 -44.28 -44.44
C SER A 183 -8.61 -44.72 -43.05
N ASN A 184 -9.83 -45.26 -42.94
CA ASN A 184 -10.32 -45.87 -41.70
C ASN A 184 -9.48 -47.12 -41.40
N LYS A 185 -8.36 -46.98 -40.68
CA LYS A 185 -7.80 -48.13 -39.97
C LYS A 185 -8.76 -48.42 -38.81
N VAL A 186 -9.60 -49.43 -38.99
CA VAL A 186 -10.41 -50.00 -37.92
C VAL A 186 -9.44 -50.73 -36.99
N THR A 187 -8.90 -50.03 -36.00
CA THR A 187 -8.53 -50.73 -34.76
C THR A 187 -9.82 -51.39 -34.25
N PRO A 188 -9.82 -52.70 -33.92
CA PRO A 188 -11.02 -53.34 -33.41
C PRO A 188 -11.51 -52.52 -32.20
N PRO A 189 -12.79 -52.10 -32.17
CA PRO A 189 -13.30 -51.31 -31.07
C PRO A 189 -13.03 -52.06 -29.77
N SER A 190 -12.44 -51.38 -28.80
CA SER A 190 -12.28 -51.95 -27.46
C SER A 190 -13.65 -52.43 -26.97
N ASN A 191 -13.77 -53.71 -26.64
CA ASN A 191 -14.99 -54.29 -26.03
C ASN A 191 -15.21 -53.80 -24.59
N ALA A 192 -14.33 -52.92 -24.07
CA ALA A 192 -14.52 -52.32 -22.76
C ALA A 192 -15.74 -51.36 -22.79
N PRO A 193 -16.69 -51.49 -21.85
CA PRO A 193 -17.84 -50.60 -21.79
C PRO A 193 -17.38 -49.16 -21.56
N LEU A 194 -17.85 -48.24 -22.41
CA LEU A 194 -17.62 -46.81 -22.23
C LEU A 194 -18.30 -46.41 -20.92
N LYS A 195 -17.51 -46.12 -19.89
CA LYS A 195 -17.99 -45.78 -18.55
C LYS A 195 -18.53 -44.35 -18.54
N LEU A 196 -19.61 -44.13 -19.29
CA LEU A 196 -20.22 -42.84 -19.55
C LEU A 196 -20.57 -42.13 -18.25
N GLN A 197 -21.08 -42.86 -17.25
CA GLN A 197 -21.38 -42.32 -15.93
C GLN A 197 -20.17 -41.66 -15.24
N ARG A 198 -18.96 -42.22 -15.38
CA ARG A 198 -17.76 -41.66 -14.74
C ARG A 198 -17.23 -40.44 -15.47
N HIS A 199 -17.28 -40.46 -16.80
CA HIS A 199 -16.93 -39.31 -17.62
C HIS A 199 -17.91 -38.16 -17.40
N LEU A 200 -19.21 -38.44 -17.31
CA LEU A 200 -20.24 -37.44 -16.99
C LEU A 200 -20.05 -36.87 -15.58
N LEU A 201 -19.69 -37.69 -14.59
CA LEU A 201 -19.35 -37.20 -13.25
C LEU A 201 -18.09 -36.33 -13.26
N MET A 202 -17.05 -36.71 -14.00
CA MET A 202 -15.83 -35.89 -14.13
C MET A 202 -16.12 -34.56 -14.82
N ILE A 203 -16.92 -34.58 -15.89
CA ILE A 203 -17.37 -33.38 -16.61
C ILE A 203 -18.18 -32.49 -15.67
N ALA A 204 -19.13 -33.06 -14.92
CA ALA A 204 -19.93 -32.31 -13.95
C ALA A 204 -19.05 -31.71 -12.84
N ALA A 205 -18.03 -32.43 -12.36
CA ALA A 205 -17.09 -31.91 -11.37
C ALA A 205 -16.32 -30.70 -11.92
N ILE A 206 -15.79 -30.81 -13.14
CA ILE A 206 -15.05 -29.74 -13.81
C ILE A 206 -15.94 -28.53 -14.07
N LEU A 207 -17.18 -28.74 -14.55
CA LEU A 207 -18.16 -27.68 -14.77
C LEU A 207 -18.55 -26.99 -13.45
N LEU A 208 -18.80 -27.74 -12.38
CA LEU A 208 -19.15 -27.17 -11.07
C LEU A 208 -17.98 -26.42 -10.44
N LEU A 209 -16.76 -26.95 -10.55
CA LEU A 209 -15.55 -26.27 -10.08
C LEU A 209 -15.39 -24.94 -10.80
N THR A 210 -15.45 -24.93 -12.12
CA THR A 210 -15.26 -23.72 -12.92
C THR A 210 -16.41 -22.72 -12.76
N LEU A 211 -17.67 -23.17 -12.72
CA LEU A 211 -18.83 -22.33 -12.37
C LEU A 211 -18.72 -21.78 -10.95
N GLY A 212 -18.26 -22.60 -10.00
CA GLY A 212 -18.08 -22.20 -8.60
C GLY A 212 -16.97 -21.18 -8.41
N ILE A 213 -15.86 -21.31 -9.14
CA ILE A 213 -14.81 -20.27 -9.17
C ILE A 213 -15.42 -18.98 -9.75
N GLU A 214 -16.19 -19.08 -10.84
CA GLU A 214 -16.77 -17.92 -11.54
C GLU A 214 -17.82 -17.20 -10.70
N PHE A 215 -18.67 -17.92 -9.95
CA PHE A 215 -19.68 -17.31 -9.08
C PHE A 215 -19.20 -17.09 -7.64
N ALA A 216 -17.91 -17.33 -7.34
CA ALA A 216 -17.34 -17.10 -6.01
C ALA A 216 -17.52 -15.64 -5.56
N TYR A 217 -17.46 -14.67 -6.47
CA TYR A 217 -17.69 -13.25 -6.17
C TYR A 217 -19.15 -12.92 -5.78
N ARG A 218 -20.11 -13.80 -6.09
CA ARG A 218 -21.51 -13.69 -5.65
C ARG A 218 -21.80 -14.55 -4.42
N SER A 219 -20.76 -14.92 -3.68
CA SER A 219 -20.84 -15.76 -2.47
C SER A 219 -21.39 -17.18 -2.72
N GLN A 220 -21.32 -17.69 -3.95
CA GLN A 220 -21.81 -19.04 -4.30
C GLN A 220 -20.74 -20.13 -4.11
N TYR A 221 -20.01 -20.09 -2.99
CA TYR A 221 -18.94 -21.05 -2.67
C TYR A 221 -19.42 -22.51 -2.60
N PHE A 222 -20.73 -22.74 -2.44
CA PHE A 222 -21.31 -24.08 -2.45
C PHE A 222 -21.08 -24.83 -3.77
N LEU A 223 -21.05 -24.14 -4.92
CA LEU A 223 -20.79 -24.76 -6.23
C LEU A 223 -19.34 -25.26 -6.30
N LEU A 224 -18.40 -24.49 -5.76
CA LEU A 224 -17.00 -24.86 -5.66
C LEU A 224 -16.82 -26.08 -4.76
N LEU A 225 -17.44 -26.06 -3.57
CA LEU A 225 -17.43 -27.18 -2.63
C LEU A 225 -18.08 -28.44 -3.22
N ALA A 226 -19.20 -28.29 -3.92
CA ALA A 226 -19.86 -29.38 -4.62
C ALA A 226 -18.98 -29.96 -5.73
N GLY A 227 -18.31 -29.11 -6.51
CA GLY A 227 -17.35 -29.52 -7.53
C GLY A 227 -16.15 -30.26 -6.95
N MET A 228 -15.56 -29.75 -5.85
CA MET A 228 -14.44 -30.39 -5.14
C MET A 228 -14.85 -31.74 -4.54
N ALA A 229 -16.04 -31.82 -3.93
CA ALA A 229 -16.59 -33.06 -3.40
C ALA A 229 -16.83 -34.09 -4.51
N LEU A 230 -17.41 -33.67 -5.64
CA LEU A 230 -17.64 -34.54 -6.79
C LEU A 230 -16.33 -35.04 -7.40
N LEU A 231 -15.32 -34.15 -7.54
CA LEU A 231 -13.99 -34.51 -8.02
C LEU A 231 -13.32 -35.51 -7.07
N PHE A 232 -13.37 -35.26 -5.76
CA PHE A 232 -12.83 -36.15 -4.74
C PHE A 232 -13.50 -37.54 -4.77
N LEU A 233 -14.83 -37.59 -4.94
CA LEU A 233 -15.57 -38.84 -5.10
C LEU A 233 -15.17 -39.61 -6.37
N VAL A 234 -14.90 -38.91 -7.47
CA VAL A 234 -14.42 -39.53 -8.72
C VAL A 234 -13.00 -40.08 -8.52
N VAL A 235 -12.10 -39.30 -7.93
CA VAL A 235 -10.71 -39.69 -7.64
C VAL A 235 -10.66 -40.90 -6.70
N LEU A 236 -11.43 -40.90 -5.59
CA LEU A 236 -11.53 -42.03 -4.67
C LEU A 236 -12.04 -43.31 -5.34
N LYS A 237 -13.00 -43.19 -6.27
CA LYS A 237 -13.55 -44.33 -7.02
C LYS A 237 -12.61 -44.85 -8.10
N ASP A 238 -11.65 -44.04 -8.56
CA ASP A 238 -10.72 -44.38 -9.63
C ASP A 238 -9.34 -44.85 -9.12
N ILE A 239 -8.85 -44.38 -7.96
CA ILE A 239 -7.56 -44.82 -7.37
C ILE A 239 -7.49 -46.35 -7.20
N LYS A 240 -8.62 -47.01 -6.97
CA LYS A 240 -8.70 -48.47 -6.70
C LYS A 240 -8.85 -49.36 -7.95
N LYS A 241 -8.77 -48.84 -9.18
CA LYS A 241 -9.00 -49.64 -10.40
C LYS A 241 -7.87 -49.51 -11.42
N ASP A 242 -7.60 -50.58 -12.16
CA ASP A 242 -6.51 -50.63 -13.16
C ASP A 242 -6.83 -49.86 -14.45
N ASN A 243 -8.11 -49.54 -14.67
CA ASN A 243 -8.58 -48.67 -15.76
C ASN A 243 -9.17 -47.36 -15.18
N ALA A 244 -8.33 -46.57 -14.52
CA ALA A 244 -8.66 -45.25 -13.97
C ALA A 244 -8.64 -44.17 -15.07
N ILE A 245 -9.47 -43.12 -14.95
CA ILE A 245 -9.46 -41.98 -15.88
C ILE A 245 -8.18 -41.13 -15.70
N LEU A 246 -7.69 -41.07 -14.46
CA LEU A 246 -6.44 -40.40 -14.08
C LEU A 246 -5.31 -41.45 -13.96
N PRO A 247 -4.17 -41.28 -14.65
CA PRO A 247 -3.02 -42.15 -14.44
C PRO A 247 -2.54 -42.07 -12.99
N LYS A 248 -2.32 -43.22 -12.34
CA LYS A 248 -1.94 -43.30 -10.91
C LYS A 248 -0.64 -42.54 -10.63
N GLU A 249 0.24 -42.44 -11.62
CA GLU A 249 1.53 -41.76 -11.57
C GLU A 249 1.40 -40.27 -11.23
N PHE A 250 0.33 -39.60 -11.68
CA PHE A 250 0.09 -38.18 -11.40
C PHE A 250 -0.29 -37.89 -9.95
N LEU A 251 -0.84 -38.88 -9.23
CA LEU A 251 -1.28 -38.75 -7.84
C LEU A 251 -0.16 -39.13 -6.85
N CYS A 252 0.66 -40.12 -7.20
CA CYS A 252 1.64 -40.70 -6.28
C CYS A 252 3.02 -40.05 -6.35
N ASP A 253 3.45 -39.52 -7.50
CA ASP A 253 4.79 -38.91 -7.64
C ASP A 253 4.77 -37.42 -7.26
N CYS A 254 5.49 -37.07 -6.18
CA CYS A 254 5.64 -35.71 -5.67
C CYS A 254 6.11 -34.71 -6.74
N LEU A 255 6.96 -35.17 -7.65
CA LEU A 255 7.56 -34.35 -8.68
C LEU A 255 6.55 -34.07 -9.80
N LEU A 256 5.73 -35.06 -10.17
CA LEU A 256 4.60 -34.88 -11.10
C LEU A 256 3.51 -33.98 -10.51
N ARG A 257 3.25 -34.04 -9.20
CA ARG A 257 2.32 -33.09 -8.54
C ARG A 257 2.81 -31.64 -8.64
N ASN A 258 4.08 -31.41 -8.38
CA ASN A 258 4.68 -30.08 -8.52
C ASN A 258 4.61 -29.61 -9.98
N LEU A 259 4.86 -30.50 -10.94
CA LEU A 259 4.70 -30.19 -12.36
C LEU A 259 3.26 -29.79 -12.72
N CYS A 260 2.26 -30.46 -12.16
CA CYS A 260 0.85 -30.09 -12.34
C CYS A 260 0.56 -28.69 -11.80
N LEU A 261 1.08 -28.35 -10.62
CA LEU A 261 0.95 -27.00 -10.06
C LEU A 261 1.60 -25.95 -10.97
N GLN A 262 2.79 -26.24 -11.52
CA GLN A 262 3.45 -25.33 -12.47
C GLN A 262 2.64 -25.12 -13.76
N ILE A 263 2.09 -26.20 -14.33
CA ILE A 263 1.23 -26.14 -15.52
C ILE A 263 -0.05 -25.34 -15.23
N PHE A 264 -0.62 -25.50 -14.03
CA PHE A 264 -1.79 -24.76 -13.59
C PHE A 264 -1.50 -23.26 -13.46
N LEU A 265 -0.43 -22.89 -12.74
CA LEU A 265 -0.03 -21.49 -12.55
C LEU A 265 0.32 -20.81 -13.88
N MET A 266 1.02 -21.51 -14.77
CA MET A 266 1.28 -21.01 -16.12
C MET A 266 -0.01 -20.82 -16.91
N GLY A 267 -0.95 -21.77 -16.85
CA GLY A 267 -2.26 -21.65 -17.47
C GLY A 267 -3.02 -20.38 -17.01
N ALA A 268 -3.00 -20.10 -15.70
CA ALA A 268 -3.60 -18.90 -15.12
C ALA A 268 -2.91 -17.62 -15.60
N PHE A 269 -1.57 -17.58 -15.50
CA PHE A 269 -0.76 -16.44 -15.93
C PHE A 269 -1.00 -16.09 -17.40
N TYR A 270 -0.90 -17.10 -18.28
CA TYR A 270 -1.06 -16.94 -19.72
C TYR A 270 -2.43 -16.37 -20.10
N ASN A 271 -3.51 -16.89 -19.50
CA ASN A 271 -4.85 -16.40 -19.80
C ASN A 271 -5.15 -15.03 -19.21
N ILE A 272 -4.57 -14.68 -18.05
CA ILE A 272 -4.64 -13.31 -17.52
C ILE A 272 -3.98 -12.35 -18.51
N CYS A 273 -2.78 -12.67 -19.01
CA CYS A 273 -2.10 -11.82 -19.98
C CYS A 273 -2.86 -11.73 -21.32
N LEU A 274 -3.42 -12.82 -21.83
CA LEU A 274 -4.17 -12.78 -23.08
C LEU A 274 -5.51 -12.04 -22.97
N ALA A 275 -6.32 -12.36 -21.96
CA ALA A 275 -7.68 -11.84 -21.85
C ALA A 275 -7.72 -10.39 -21.34
N TYR A 276 -6.82 -10.01 -20.42
CA TYR A 276 -6.94 -8.75 -19.70
C TYR A 276 -6.11 -7.61 -20.31
N LEU A 277 -4.90 -7.91 -20.77
CA LEU A 277 -3.95 -6.90 -21.20
C LEU A 277 -4.50 -5.94 -22.30
N PRO A 278 -5.27 -6.40 -23.30
CA PRO A 278 -5.93 -5.50 -24.26
C PRO A 278 -7.03 -4.64 -23.61
N GLY A 279 -7.78 -5.21 -22.66
CA GLY A 279 -8.82 -4.49 -21.92
C GLY A 279 -8.26 -3.33 -21.12
N ILE A 280 -7.13 -3.50 -20.43
CA ILE A 280 -6.46 -2.42 -19.69
C ILE A 280 -5.94 -1.35 -20.65
N MET A 281 -5.27 -1.78 -21.72
CA MET A 281 -4.77 -0.83 -22.72
C MET A 281 -5.90 0.05 -23.25
N GLN A 282 -7.09 -0.53 -23.50
CA GLN A 282 -8.23 0.21 -24.06
C GLN A 282 -9.04 0.99 -23.03
N PHE A 283 -9.42 0.40 -21.90
CA PHE A 283 -10.30 1.03 -20.90
C PHE A 283 -9.56 1.94 -19.92
N THR A 284 -8.31 1.59 -19.62
CA THR A 284 -7.56 2.20 -18.52
C THR A 284 -6.50 3.15 -19.04
N LEU A 285 -5.73 2.73 -20.06
CA LEU A 285 -4.74 3.59 -20.73
C LEU A 285 -5.34 4.39 -21.91
N GLY A 286 -6.62 4.21 -22.22
CA GLY A 286 -7.33 4.93 -23.29
C GLY A 286 -6.79 4.68 -24.70
N MET A 287 -6.08 3.57 -24.92
CA MET A 287 -5.51 3.21 -26.23
C MET A 287 -6.60 2.75 -27.20
N ALA A 288 -6.38 2.99 -28.50
CA ALA A 288 -7.27 2.48 -29.54
C ALA A 288 -7.18 0.95 -29.67
N SER A 289 -8.21 0.32 -30.26
CA SER A 289 -8.28 -1.14 -30.38
C SER A 289 -7.12 -1.69 -31.21
N ASN A 290 -6.79 -1.00 -32.31
CA ASN A 290 -5.64 -1.30 -33.16
C ASN A 290 -4.28 -1.27 -32.43
N GLN A 291 -4.05 -0.31 -31.53
CA GLN A 291 -2.83 -0.19 -30.73
C GLN A 291 -2.71 -1.34 -29.73
N SER A 292 -3.81 -1.65 -29.03
CA SER A 292 -3.84 -2.76 -28.07
C SER A 292 -3.63 -4.12 -28.74
N GLY A 293 -4.23 -4.35 -29.92
CA GLY A 293 -4.04 -5.57 -30.70
C GLY A 293 -2.60 -5.71 -31.22
N THR A 294 -1.97 -4.60 -31.61
CA THR A 294 -0.56 -4.57 -32.03
C THR A 294 0.37 -4.93 -30.87
N LEU A 295 0.14 -4.37 -29.67
CA LEU A 295 0.94 -4.67 -28.48
C LEU A 295 0.73 -6.11 -27.99
N LEU A 296 -0.49 -6.63 -28.02
CA LEU A 296 -0.76 -8.04 -27.69
C LEU A 296 -0.03 -8.98 -28.66
N THR A 297 0.11 -8.59 -29.92
CA THR A 297 0.87 -9.37 -30.92
C THR A 297 2.35 -9.48 -30.56
N VAL A 298 2.95 -8.43 -29.98
CA VAL A 298 4.33 -8.48 -29.47
C VAL A 298 4.47 -9.54 -28.38
N PHE A 299 3.53 -9.61 -27.44
CA PHE A 299 3.51 -10.63 -26.39
C PHE A 299 3.41 -12.05 -26.97
N VAL A 300 2.50 -12.27 -27.92
CA VAL A 300 2.30 -13.59 -28.53
C VAL A 300 3.49 -14.05 -29.37
N LEU A 301 4.08 -13.15 -30.17
CA LEU A 301 5.24 -13.48 -31.01
C LEU A 301 6.49 -13.76 -30.15
N SER A 302 6.71 -12.96 -29.12
CA SER A 302 7.82 -13.18 -28.18
C SER A 302 7.64 -14.49 -27.39
N MET A 303 6.41 -14.88 -27.06
CA MET A 303 6.11 -16.22 -26.54
C MET A 303 6.52 -17.32 -27.51
N GLY A 304 6.25 -17.15 -28.80
CA GLY A 304 6.70 -18.09 -29.82
C GLY A 304 8.21 -18.29 -29.85
N ILE A 305 8.95 -17.18 -29.82
CA ILE A 305 10.42 -17.19 -29.75
C ILE A 305 10.89 -17.90 -28.47
N GLY A 306 10.26 -17.59 -27.32
CA GLY A 306 10.56 -18.23 -26.04
C GLY A 306 10.36 -19.74 -26.06
N SER A 307 9.31 -20.24 -26.72
CA SER A 307 9.05 -21.68 -26.84
C SER A 307 10.08 -22.41 -27.70
N VAL A 308 10.63 -21.75 -28.74
CA VAL A 308 11.75 -22.30 -29.50
C VAL A 308 13.00 -22.36 -28.63
N LEU A 309 13.31 -21.28 -27.91
CA LEU A 309 14.49 -21.21 -27.03
C LEU A 309 14.44 -22.27 -25.92
N GLY A 310 13.31 -22.44 -25.25
CA GLY A 310 13.17 -23.46 -24.21
C GLY A 310 13.19 -24.89 -24.74
N GLY A 311 12.81 -25.12 -26.00
CA GLY A 311 12.88 -26.43 -26.66
C GLY A 311 14.28 -26.87 -27.12
N VAL A 312 15.21 -25.92 -27.33
CA VAL A 312 16.60 -26.21 -27.77
C VAL A 312 17.47 -26.75 -26.62
N VAL A 313 17.15 -26.42 -25.36
CA VAL A 313 17.97 -26.76 -24.18
C VAL A 313 17.49 -28.07 -23.53
N LYS A 314 17.73 -29.20 -24.19
CA LYS A 314 17.24 -30.53 -23.76
C LYS A 314 17.82 -31.11 -22.46
N GLN A 315 18.84 -30.49 -21.86
CA GLN A 315 19.55 -31.03 -20.67
C GLN A 315 19.39 -30.20 -19.39
N LYS A 316 18.59 -29.11 -19.42
CA LYS A 316 18.40 -28.18 -18.29
C LYS A 316 16.94 -27.75 -18.10
N GLU A 317 16.00 -28.69 -18.24
CA GLU A 317 14.56 -28.41 -18.20
C GLU A 317 14.12 -27.71 -16.90
N ARG A 318 14.78 -28.02 -15.78
CA ARG A 318 14.53 -27.42 -14.46
C ARG A 318 14.95 -25.96 -14.39
N GLU A 319 16.14 -25.66 -14.87
CA GLU A 319 16.69 -24.31 -14.92
C GLU A 319 15.94 -23.45 -15.92
N MET A 320 15.43 -24.03 -17.01
CA MET A 320 14.57 -23.34 -17.97
C MET A 320 13.21 -22.97 -17.36
N ILE A 321 12.61 -23.84 -16.53
CA ILE A 321 11.37 -23.49 -15.79
C ILE A 321 11.63 -22.31 -14.84
N ALA A 322 12.74 -22.32 -14.08
CA ALA A 322 13.09 -21.20 -13.21
C ALA A 322 13.36 -19.91 -13.99
N ALA A 323 14.14 -19.98 -15.08
CA ALA A 323 14.45 -18.85 -15.94
C ALA A 323 13.18 -18.25 -16.54
N GLY A 324 12.23 -19.08 -16.97
CA GLY A 324 10.97 -18.62 -17.52
C GLY A 324 10.12 -17.86 -16.50
N TRP A 325 9.99 -18.35 -15.25
CA TRP A 325 9.26 -17.62 -14.20
C TRP A 325 9.96 -16.32 -13.78
N ILE A 326 11.29 -16.30 -13.70
CA ILE A 326 12.06 -15.08 -13.44
C ILE A 326 11.85 -14.04 -14.55
N THR A 327 11.83 -14.50 -15.81
CA THR A 327 11.59 -13.61 -16.96
C THR A 327 10.18 -13.04 -16.93
N CYS A 328 9.17 -13.86 -16.58
CA CYS A 328 7.80 -13.39 -16.36
C CYS A 328 7.70 -12.36 -15.22
N LEU A 329 8.38 -12.60 -14.09
CA LEU A 329 8.41 -11.69 -12.95
C LEU A 329 9.08 -10.36 -13.30
N THR A 330 10.18 -10.41 -14.06
CA THR A 330 10.87 -9.20 -14.54
C THR A 330 9.96 -8.42 -15.48
N GLY A 331 9.28 -9.11 -16.39
CA GLY A 331 8.30 -8.50 -17.27
C GLY A 331 7.14 -7.84 -16.51
N SER A 332 6.62 -8.49 -15.46
CA SER A 332 5.51 -7.93 -14.67
C SER A 332 5.91 -6.68 -13.90
N LEU A 333 7.14 -6.63 -13.36
CA LEU A 333 7.67 -5.46 -12.66
C LEU A 333 7.92 -4.28 -13.61
N LEU A 334 8.29 -4.54 -14.86
CA LEU A 334 8.56 -3.52 -15.87
C LEU A 334 7.29 -2.94 -16.53
N MET A 335 6.11 -3.54 -16.29
CA MET A 335 4.85 -3.14 -16.93
C MET A 335 4.51 -1.67 -16.75
N LYS A 336 4.86 -1.06 -15.61
CA LYS A 336 4.57 0.36 -15.32
C LYS A 336 5.48 1.34 -16.07
N SER A 337 6.72 0.93 -16.39
CA SER A 337 7.76 1.84 -16.88
C SER A 337 8.03 1.68 -18.38
N PHE A 338 7.94 0.45 -18.90
CA PHE A 338 8.32 0.13 -20.28
C PHE A 338 7.41 -0.96 -20.87
N ILE A 339 6.19 -0.61 -21.26
CA ILE A 339 5.18 -1.60 -21.67
C ILE A 339 5.64 -2.53 -22.80
N GLY A 340 6.29 -2.03 -23.85
CA GLY A 340 6.77 -2.89 -24.96
C GLY A 340 7.85 -3.91 -24.54
N ILE A 341 8.78 -3.49 -23.68
CA ILE A 341 9.84 -4.36 -23.13
C ILE A 341 9.23 -5.37 -22.17
N ALA A 342 8.31 -4.91 -21.31
CA ALA A 342 7.57 -5.75 -20.38
C ALA A 342 6.81 -6.86 -21.11
N LEU A 343 6.09 -6.55 -22.19
CA LEU A 343 5.36 -7.53 -22.99
C LEU A 343 6.27 -8.53 -23.70
N THR A 344 7.44 -8.07 -24.16
CA THR A 344 8.44 -8.95 -24.75
C THR A 344 8.99 -9.94 -23.72
N ALA A 345 9.29 -9.47 -22.50
CA ALA A 345 9.75 -10.32 -21.41
C ALA A 345 8.66 -11.30 -20.93
N LEU A 346 7.43 -10.82 -20.73
CA LEU A 346 6.27 -11.64 -20.36
C LEU A 346 6.01 -12.74 -21.40
N GLY A 347 6.10 -12.41 -22.68
CA GLY A 347 5.95 -13.38 -23.76
C GLY A 347 7.08 -14.40 -23.75
N LEU A 348 8.35 -13.96 -23.82
CA LEU A 348 9.52 -14.85 -23.78
C LEU A 348 9.49 -15.81 -22.59
N GLY A 349 9.22 -15.30 -21.39
CA GLY A 349 9.12 -16.12 -20.17
C GLY A 349 8.02 -17.17 -20.24
N SER A 350 6.82 -16.78 -20.71
CA SER A 350 5.69 -17.70 -20.91
C SER A 350 6.01 -18.78 -21.95
N GLY A 351 6.73 -18.41 -23.00
CA GLY A 351 7.16 -19.31 -24.07
C GLY A 351 8.12 -20.39 -23.58
N ILE A 352 9.16 -19.97 -22.85
CA ILE A 352 10.16 -20.87 -22.25
C ILE A 352 9.45 -21.85 -21.30
N LEU A 353 8.60 -21.33 -20.40
CA LEU A 353 7.83 -22.15 -19.46
C LEU A 353 6.98 -23.21 -20.16
N MET A 354 6.25 -22.82 -21.21
CA MET A 354 5.38 -23.76 -21.95
C MET A 354 6.17 -24.93 -22.51
N SER A 355 7.30 -24.65 -23.18
CA SER A 355 8.12 -25.69 -23.80
C SER A 355 8.82 -26.58 -22.77
N ALA A 356 9.34 -26.00 -21.69
CA ALA A 356 10.06 -26.73 -20.65
C ALA A 356 9.11 -27.62 -19.82
N LEU A 357 7.92 -27.15 -19.48
CA LEU A 357 6.93 -27.93 -18.72
C LEU A 357 6.39 -29.12 -19.51
N LEU A 358 6.06 -28.91 -20.79
CA LEU A 358 5.58 -29.98 -21.67
C LEU A 358 6.69 -31.00 -21.99
N GLY A 359 7.92 -30.52 -22.22
CA GLY A 359 9.10 -31.39 -22.37
C GLY A 359 9.33 -32.27 -21.15
N TYR A 360 9.33 -31.66 -19.96
CA TYR A 360 9.53 -32.36 -18.69
C TYR A 360 8.42 -33.38 -18.37
N ALA A 361 7.17 -33.10 -18.75
CA ALA A 361 6.05 -34.05 -18.61
C ALA A 361 6.21 -35.25 -19.54
N ALA A 362 6.62 -35.01 -20.78
CA ALA A 362 6.73 -36.03 -21.82
C ALA A 362 7.92 -36.99 -21.60
N THR A 363 9.06 -36.51 -21.08
CA THR A 363 10.25 -37.34 -20.84
C THR A 363 10.07 -38.35 -19.71
N ARG A 364 9.17 -38.10 -18.76
CA ARG A 364 8.94 -38.91 -17.56
C ARG A 364 7.91 -40.04 -17.73
N THR A 365 7.06 -40.00 -18.76
CA THR A 365 5.89 -40.88 -18.90
C THR A 365 5.89 -41.62 -20.24
N VAL A 366 6.83 -42.56 -20.39
CA VAL A 366 7.17 -43.24 -21.66
C VAL A 366 6.00 -44.04 -22.26
N HIS A 367 5.03 -44.49 -21.47
CA HIS A 367 3.98 -45.41 -21.93
C HIS A 367 2.62 -44.77 -22.28
N HIS A 368 2.35 -43.49 -21.93
CA HIS A 368 1.03 -42.86 -22.05
C HIS A 368 1.07 -41.39 -22.56
N ALA A 369 1.95 -41.08 -23.53
CA ALA A 369 2.22 -39.71 -23.98
C ALA A 369 0.96 -38.90 -24.41
N ALA A 370 -0.01 -39.53 -25.08
CA ALA A 370 -1.24 -38.86 -25.50
C ALA A 370 -2.17 -38.49 -24.32
N GLY A 371 -2.27 -39.37 -23.31
CA GLY A 371 -3.06 -39.13 -22.10
C GLY A 371 -2.44 -38.08 -21.19
N VAL A 372 -1.10 -38.09 -21.08
CA VAL A 372 -0.32 -37.12 -20.30
C VAL A 372 -0.44 -35.71 -20.89
N ASN A 373 -0.31 -35.57 -22.22
CA ASN A 373 -0.50 -34.28 -22.87
C ASN A 373 -1.94 -33.77 -22.74
N SER A 374 -2.93 -34.66 -22.85
CA SER A 374 -4.34 -34.30 -22.64
C SER A 374 -4.61 -33.83 -21.21
N MET A 375 -3.98 -34.48 -20.22
CA MET A 375 -4.04 -34.08 -18.81
C MET A 375 -3.36 -32.73 -18.57
N ALA A 376 -2.17 -32.51 -19.15
CA ALA A 376 -1.48 -31.23 -19.07
C ALA A 376 -2.31 -30.09 -19.71
N HIS A 377 -2.95 -30.34 -20.85
CA HIS A 377 -3.86 -29.40 -21.49
C HIS A 377 -5.08 -29.08 -20.61
N LEU A 378 -5.67 -30.09 -19.96
CA LEU A 378 -6.76 -29.90 -19.02
C LEU A 378 -6.34 -29.03 -17.83
N ILE A 379 -5.25 -29.37 -17.15
CA ILE A 379 -4.74 -28.63 -15.98
C ILE A 379 -4.44 -27.18 -16.35
N ARG A 380 -3.82 -26.95 -17.52
CA ARG A 380 -3.55 -25.62 -18.06
C ARG A 380 -4.84 -24.84 -18.30
N ASN A 381 -5.86 -25.44 -18.88
CA ASN A 381 -7.13 -24.77 -19.15
C ASN A 381 -7.93 -24.48 -17.85
N LEU A 382 -7.85 -25.36 -16.85
CA LEU A 382 -8.40 -25.11 -15.51
C LEU A 382 -7.73 -23.91 -14.85
N GLY A 383 -6.39 -23.85 -14.89
CA GLY A 383 -5.64 -22.67 -14.46
C GLY A 383 -6.06 -21.42 -15.23
N GLY A 384 -6.21 -21.55 -16.56
CA GLY A 384 -6.67 -20.47 -17.42
C GLY A 384 -8.06 -19.91 -17.08
N SER A 385 -8.98 -20.80 -16.68
CA SER A 385 -10.32 -20.41 -16.25
C SER A 385 -10.27 -19.62 -14.93
N LEU A 386 -9.48 -20.08 -13.94
CA LEU A 386 -9.23 -19.33 -12.72
C LEU A 386 -8.59 -17.96 -13.01
N GLY A 387 -7.62 -17.92 -13.93
CA GLY A 387 -7.00 -16.67 -14.36
C GLY A 387 -7.99 -15.66 -14.94
N ALA A 388 -8.93 -16.14 -15.77
CA ALA A 388 -10.00 -15.29 -16.32
C ALA A 388 -11.00 -14.79 -15.26
N ILE A 389 -11.14 -15.50 -14.14
CA ILE A 389 -12.01 -15.10 -13.03
C ILE A 389 -11.33 -14.06 -12.14
N LEU A 390 -10.04 -14.24 -11.85
CA LEU A 390 -9.21 -13.20 -11.22
C LEU A 390 -9.26 -11.90 -12.04
N PHE A 391 -9.34 -12.01 -13.37
CA PHE A 391 -9.59 -10.88 -14.25
C PHE A 391 -10.94 -10.18 -13.98
N GLN A 392 -12.04 -10.91 -13.83
CA GLN A 392 -13.35 -10.32 -13.52
C GLN A 392 -13.40 -9.64 -12.14
N PHE A 393 -12.74 -10.22 -11.14
CA PHE A 393 -12.52 -9.54 -9.87
C PHE A 393 -11.74 -8.23 -10.08
N SER A 394 -10.63 -8.27 -10.82
CA SER A 394 -9.77 -7.12 -11.03
C SER A 394 -10.37 -5.98 -11.85
N LEU A 395 -11.42 -6.23 -12.66
CA LEU A 395 -12.18 -5.18 -13.35
C LEU A 395 -12.92 -4.23 -12.37
N HIS A 396 -13.09 -4.64 -11.12
CA HIS A 396 -13.73 -3.84 -10.07
C HIS A 396 -12.70 -3.12 -9.16
N PHE A 397 -11.39 -3.28 -9.40
CA PHE A 397 -10.31 -2.70 -8.60
C PHE A 397 -9.39 -1.81 -9.46
N PRO A 398 -8.73 -0.79 -8.89
CA PRO A 398 -7.85 0.12 -9.63
C PRO A 398 -6.56 -0.56 -10.15
N GLU A 399 -5.92 0.06 -11.14
CA GLU A 399 -4.74 -0.39 -11.90
C GLU A 399 -3.64 -1.11 -11.08
N ASN A 400 -3.40 -0.68 -9.85
CA ASN A 400 -2.31 -1.16 -9.01
C ASN A 400 -2.48 -2.60 -8.53
N TYR A 401 -3.71 -3.07 -8.33
CA TYR A 401 -3.98 -4.45 -7.90
C TYR A 401 -3.70 -5.46 -9.01
N PHE A 402 -3.76 -5.05 -10.28
CA PHE A 402 -3.55 -5.93 -11.42
C PHE A 402 -2.08 -6.31 -11.64
N ILE A 403 -1.18 -5.32 -11.66
CA ILE A 403 0.26 -5.59 -11.73
C ILE A 403 0.66 -6.40 -10.51
N GLY A 404 0.04 -6.14 -9.35
CA GLY A 404 0.09 -7.00 -8.18
C GLY A 404 -0.29 -8.45 -8.49
N GLY A 405 -1.45 -8.72 -9.09
CA GLY A 405 -1.91 -10.07 -9.43
C GLY A 405 -1.00 -10.86 -10.38
N ILE A 406 -0.55 -10.25 -11.50
CA ILE A 406 0.42 -10.88 -12.41
C ILE A 406 1.74 -11.15 -11.68
N THR A 407 2.19 -10.19 -10.86
CA THR A 407 3.43 -10.32 -10.08
C THR A 407 3.29 -11.39 -9.00
N ILE A 408 2.15 -11.52 -8.34
CA ILE A 408 1.87 -12.55 -7.33
C ILE A 408 1.88 -13.94 -7.97
N ILE A 409 1.28 -14.12 -9.15
CA ILE A 409 1.30 -15.42 -9.83
C ILE A 409 2.72 -15.74 -10.31
N ALA A 410 3.44 -14.78 -10.89
CA ALA A 410 4.84 -14.97 -11.26
C ALA A 410 5.72 -15.29 -10.04
N LEU A 411 5.50 -14.60 -8.91
CA LEU A 411 6.18 -14.83 -7.65
C LEU A 411 5.81 -16.19 -7.02
N SER A 412 4.56 -16.62 -7.15
CA SER A 412 4.10 -17.95 -6.70
C SER A 412 4.72 -19.05 -7.56
N GLY A 413 4.85 -18.82 -8.86
CA GLY A 413 5.59 -19.68 -9.79
C GLY A 413 7.07 -19.79 -9.43
N THR A 414 7.76 -18.66 -9.18
CA THR A 414 9.17 -18.65 -8.75
C THR A 414 9.35 -19.29 -7.35
N ALA A 415 8.47 -19.00 -6.40
CA ALA A 415 8.53 -19.57 -5.06
C ALA A 415 8.28 -21.08 -5.06
N SER A 416 7.27 -21.54 -5.79
CA SER A 416 6.94 -22.97 -5.88
C SER A 416 8.04 -23.80 -6.55
N ILE A 417 8.73 -23.25 -7.55
CA ILE A 417 9.89 -23.94 -8.16
C ILE A 417 11.11 -23.93 -7.23
N LEU A 418 11.36 -22.84 -6.50
CA LEU A 418 12.42 -22.78 -5.49
C LEU A 418 12.16 -23.76 -4.34
N LEU A 419 10.92 -23.87 -3.87
CA LEU A 419 10.50 -24.85 -2.87
C LEU A 419 10.66 -26.28 -3.39
N ALA A 420 10.25 -26.54 -4.64
CA ALA A 420 10.42 -27.85 -5.28
C ALA A 420 11.90 -28.23 -5.47
N PHE A 421 12.81 -27.26 -5.69
CA PHE A 421 14.24 -27.50 -5.83
C PHE A 421 15.00 -27.56 -4.51
N LYS A 422 14.49 -26.93 -3.44
CA LYS A 422 14.96 -27.16 -2.07
C LYS A 422 14.55 -28.57 -1.56
N TYR A 423 13.57 -29.19 -2.21
CA TYR A 423 13.02 -30.49 -1.84
C TYR A 423 13.87 -31.67 -2.37
N ASN A 424 14.91 -32.03 -1.62
CA ASN A 424 15.62 -33.30 -1.77
C ASN A 424 14.80 -34.40 -1.05
N PRO A 425 14.30 -35.45 -1.73
CA PRO A 425 13.31 -36.38 -1.17
C PRO A 425 13.96 -37.40 -0.22
N GLY A 426 14.46 -36.91 0.91
CA GLY A 426 15.10 -37.74 1.93
C GLY A 426 15.01 -37.22 3.36
N LYS A 427 14.64 -35.97 3.59
CA LYS A 427 14.50 -35.43 4.96
C LYS A 427 13.32 -34.45 5.02
N THR A 428 12.63 -34.45 6.16
CA THR A 428 11.73 -33.38 6.64
C THR A 428 10.39 -33.15 5.91
N LEU A 429 9.44 -34.08 6.04
CA LEU A 429 7.99 -33.73 6.09
C LEU A 429 7.18 -34.53 7.12
N LYS A 430 7.79 -35.48 7.87
CA LYS A 430 7.13 -36.17 8.98
C LYS A 430 7.39 -35.53 10.36
N LYS A 431 8.17 -34.44 10.44
CA LYS A 431 8.63 -33.88 11.71
C LYS A 431 7.72 -32.76 12.24
N GLU A 432 7.19 -31.88 11.39
CA GLU A 432 6.46 -30.67 11.84
C GLU A 432 5.09 -30.99 12.48
N GLU A 433 4.29 -31.90 11.91
CA GLU A 433 3.04 -32.34 12.57
C GLU A 433 3.31 -33.17 13.84
N ALA A 434 4.44 -33.89 13.91
CA ALA A 434 4.83 -34.68 15.07
C ALA A 434 5.49 -33.84 16.20
N LEU A 435 6.04 -32.66 15.89
CA LEU A 435 6.68 -31.76 16.85
C LEU A 435 5.66 -30.90 17.61
N SER A 436 4.51 -30.59 17.01
CA SER A 436 3.43 -29.80 17.63
C SER A 436 2.72 -30.47 18.81
N MET A 437 3.00 -31.75 19.08
CA MET A 437 2.37 -32.57 20.12
C MET A 437 3.31 -32.91 21.31
N LYS A 438 4.58 -32.48 21.28
CA LYS A 438 5.56 -32.79 22.35
C LYS A 438 5.53 -31.75 23.48
N TYR A 439 5.65 -32.20 24.73
CA TYR A 439 5.72 -31.30 25.88
C TYR A 439 7.14 -30.78 26.13
N VAL A 440 8.19 -31.51 25.71
CA VAL A 440 9.59 -31.10 25.86
C VAL A 440 10.35 -31.23 24.52
N MET A 441 11.19 -30.24 24.22
CA MET A 441 12.00 -30.17 22.99
C MET A 441 13.46 -29.80 23.30
N LYS A 442 14.42 -30.54 22.75
CA LYS A 442 15.87 -30.21 22.86
C LYS A 442 16.22 -28.98 22.02
N PHE A 443 17.24 -28.21 22.41
CA PHE A 443 17.74 -27.11 21.56
C PHE A 443 18.14 -27.57 20.15
N SER A 444 18.72 -28.76 20.00
CA SER A 444 19.04 -29.35 18.69
C SER A 444 17.81 -29.61 17.80
N GLU A 445 16.61 -29.69 18.38
CA GLU A 445 15.36 -29.91 17.66
C GLU A 445 14.61 -28.62 17.32
N ILE A 446 14.93 -27.52 18.00
CA ILE A 446 14.26 -26.22 17.88
C ILE A 446 14.91 -25.39 16.76
N ARG A 447 14.09 -24.69 15.98
CA ARG A 447 14.51 -23.70 14.97
C ARG A 447 13.87 -22.34 15.25
N LYS A 448 14.34 -21.30 14.57
CA LYS A 448 13.80 -19.95 14.72
C LYS A 448 12.30 -19.85 14.42
N GLU A 449 11.76 -20.71 13.56
CA GLU A 449 10.33 -20.71 13.23
C GLU A 449 9.43 -21.25 14.36
N ASP A 450 10.00 -21.97 15.34
CA ASP A 450 9.26 -22.63 16.42
C ASP A 450 8.88 -21.69 17.58
N ILE A 451 8.81 -20.37 17.36
CA ILE A 451 8.47 -19.36 18.40
C ILE A 451 7.15 -19.67 19.09
N SER A 452 6.15 -20.18 18.35
CA SER A 452 4.85 -20.54 18.92
C SER A 452 4.94 -21.67 19.93
N ALA A 453 5.92 -22.58 19.81
CA ALA A 453 6.13 -23.72 20.69
C ALA A 453 7.17 -23.46 21.78
N ALA A 454 8.31 -22.87 21.43
CA ALA A 454 9.45 -22.67 22.33
C ALA A 454 9.55 -21.26 22.93
N GLY A 455 8.69 -20.32 22.51
CA GLY A 455 8.78 -18.90 22.87
C GLY A 455 9.96 -18.20 22.19
N GLY A 456 10.01 -16.86 22.28
CA GLY A 456 11.04 -16.05 21.62
C GLY A 456 12.49 -16.43 22.01
N LYS A 457 12.78 -16.48 23.31
CA LYS A 457 14.12 -16.85 23.83
C LYS A 457 14.49 -18.29 23.45
N GLY A 458 13.56 -19.23 23.62
CA GLY A 458 13.80 -20.65 23.34
C GLY A 458 14.10 -20.88 21.86
N ALA A 459 13.35 -20.24 20.97
CA ALA A 459 13.58 -20.31 19.52
C ALA A 459 14.93 -19.71 19.11
N ASN A 460 15.30 -18.54 19.66
CA ASN A 460 16.60 -17.92 19.39
C ASN A 460 17.78 -18.77 19.90
N LEU A 461 17.65 -19.39 21.08
CA LEU A 461 18.67 -20.29 21.62
C LEU A 461 18.82 -21.58 20.81
N GLY A 462 17.70 -22.20 20.41
CA GLY A 462 17.70 -23.35 19.52
C GLY A 462 18.39 -23.05 18.20
N GLU A 463 18.04 -21.93 17.57
CA GLU A 463 18.65 -21.47 16.30
C GLU A 463 20.17 -21.31 16.43
N LEU A 464 20.63 -20.62 17.47
CA LEU A 464 22.06 -20.39 17.72
C LEU A 464 22.82 -21.68 18.04
N PHE A 465 22.22 -22.58 18.83
CA PHE A 465 22.82 -23.87 19.15
C PHE A 465 23.02 -24.72 17.88
N ASN A 466 22.02 -24.76 16.99
CA ASN A 466 22.13 -25.50 15.71
C ASN A 466 23.09 -24.84 14.72
N ALA A 467 23.27 -23.52 14.79
CA ALA A 467 24.24 -22.79 13.99
C ALA A 467 25.69 -22.89 14.52
N GLY A 468 25.92 -23.62 15.62
CA GLY A 468 27.26 -23.88 16.17
C GLY A 468 27.83 -22.74 17.01
N PHE A 469 27.00 -21.80 17.47
CA PHE A 469 27.42 -20.80 18.47
C PHE A 469 27.66 -21.46 19.83
N PRO A 470 28.48 -20.85 20.72
CA PRO A 470 28.83 -21.44 22.01
C PRO A 470 27.68 -21.31 23.04
N VAL A 471 26.53 -21.90 22.73
CA VAL A 471 25.34 -21.89 23.59
C VAL A 471 25.40 -23.10 24.53
N PRO A 472 25.21 -22.92 25.85
CA PRO A 472 25.09 -24.04 26.78
C PRO A 472 23.91 -24.95 26.43
N ASP A 473 24.09 -26.26 26.57
CA ASP A 473 23.06 -27.26 26.23
C ASP A 473 21.80 -27.10 27.10
N GLY A 474 20.67 -27.58 26.59
CA GLY A 474 19.38 -27.39 27.23
C GLY A 474 18.18 -27.81 26.38
N PHE A 475 17.00 -27.57 26.95
CA PHE A 475 15.72 -27.90 26.35
C PHE A 475 14.64 -26.88 26.72
N CYS A 476 13.54 -26.86 25.97
CA CYS A 476 12.36 -26.06 26.24
C CYS A 476 11.18 -26.96 26.60
N ILE A 477 10.47 -26.59 27.66
CA ILE A 477 9.12 -27.07 27.95
C ILE A 477 8.17 -26.20 27.13
N THR A 478 7.39 -26.82 26.26
CA THR A 478 6.67 -26.12 25.20
C THR A 478 5.46 -25.34 25.73
N SER A 479 5.01 -24.35 24.95
CA SER A 479 3.77 -23.60 25.21
C SER A 479 2.53 -24.50 25.28
N HIS A 480 2.55 -25.64 24.60
CA HIS A 480 1.52 -26.67 24.70
C HIS A 480 1.44 -27.27 26.11
N ALA A 481 2.58 -27.52 26.76
CA ALA A 481 2.61 -28.00 28.14
C ALA A 481 1.99 -26.97 29.11
N PHE A 482 2.22 -25.68 28.87
CA PHE A 482 1.59 -24.61 29.63
C PHE A 482 0.08 -24.55 29.42
N ASP A 483 -0.39 -24.61 28.17
CA ASP A 483 -1.82 -24.59 27.85
C ASP A 483 -2.56 -25.78 28.51
N ASP A 484 -1.94 -26.97 28.50
CA ASP A 484 -2.48 -28.15 29.18
C ASP A 484 -2.40 -28.06 30.70
N TYR A 485 -1.34 -27.46 31.25
CA TYR A 485 -1.22 -27.18 32.68
C TYR A 485 -2.36 -26.28 33.18
N MET A 486 -2.67 -25.21 32.43
CA MET A 486 -3.78 -24.31 32.74
C MET A 486 -5.13 -25.04 32.68
N ARG A 487 -5.35 -25.86 31.63
CA ARG A 487 -6.61 -26.60 31.45
C ARG A 487 -6.83 -27.67 32.53
N ARG A 488 -5.81 -28.49 32.82
CA ARG A 488 -5.91 -29.61 33.77
C ARG A 488 -6.08 -29.15 35.23
N ASN A 489 -5.52 -27.99 35.57
CA ASN A 489 -5.69 -27.40 36.90
C ASN A 489 -6.93 -26.48 37.01
N GLY A 490 -7.73 -26.34 35.95
CA GLY A 490 -8.97 -25.55 35.97
C GLY A 490 -8.77 -24.04 36.01
N PHE A 491 -7.61 -23.54 35.54
CA PHE A 491 -7.25 -22.12 35.55
C PHE A 491 -7.77 -21.35 34.31
N ASP A 492 -8.87 -21.78 33.70
CA ASP A 492 -9.39 -21.21 32.45
C ASP A 492 -10.04 -19.83 32.68
N SER A 493 -9.48 -18.79 32.05
CA SER A 493 -9.84 -17.38 32.23
C SER A 493 -11.14 -16.95 31.56
N SER A 494 -11.84 -17.87 30.89
CA SER A 494 -13.04 -17.59 30.11
C SER A 494 -14.37 -17.82 30.85
N ALA A 495 -14.37 -18.45 32.04
CA ALA A 495 -15.60 -18.93 32.69
C ALA A 495 -15.95 -18.30 34.06
N SER A 496 -15.06 -17.57 34.72
CA SER A 496 -15.32 -17.00 36.05
C SER A 496 -14.64 -15.65 36.20
N GLY A 497 -15.40 -14.57 36.42
CA GLY A 497 -14.91 -13.20 36.61
C GLY A 497 -14.06 -12.95 37.86
N THR A 498 -13.29 -13.94 38.32
CA THR A 498 -12.32 -13.88 39.40
C THR A 498 -10.90 -13.76 38.83
N SER A 499 -10.19 -12.70 39.21
CA SER A 499 -8.79 -12.49 38.85
C SER A 499 -7.90 -13.56 39.49
N LEU A 500 -7.49 -14.56 38.70
CA LEU A 500 -6.53 -15.59 39.12
C LEU A 500 -5.18 -14.93 39.50
N THR A 501 -4.62 -15.34 40.63
CA THR A 501 -3.34 -14.83 41.13
C THR A 501 -2.17 -15.74 40.75
N SER A 502 -0.97 -15.17 40.62
CA SER A 502 0.28 -15.92 40.40
C SER A 502 0.47 -17.04 41.46
N GLU A 503 0.11 -16.78 42.71
CA GLU A 503 0.26 -17.74 43.81
C GLU A 503 -0.64 -18.98 43.66
N GLU A 504 -1.84 -18.83 43.11
CA GLU A 504 -2.75 -19.95 42.83
C GLU A 504 -2.21 -20.83 41.70
N ILE A 505 -1.70 -20.21 40.65
CA ILE A 505 -1.14 -20.92 39.49
C ILE A 505 0.13 -21.68 39.87
N ALA A 506 0.96 -21.15 40.78
CA ALA A 506 2.17 -21.83 41.25
C ALA A 506 1.87 -23.10 42.08
N LYS A 507 0.66 -23.19 42.68
CA LYS A 507 0.20 -24.35 43.47
C LYS A 507 -0.36 -25.50 42.63
N GLY A 508 -0.55 -25.30 41.32
CA GLY A 508 -1.02 -26.36 40.41
C GLY A 508 -0.12 -27.59 40.40
N GLN A 509 -0.68 -28.71 39.96
CA GLN A 509 0.01 -29.99 39.85
C GLN A 509 0.45 -30.25 38.41
N LEU A 510 1.70 -30.70 38.26
CA LEU A 510 2.16 -31.33 37.02
C LEU A 510 1.62 -32.77 37.00
N TRP A 511 1.32 -33.30 35.82
CA TRP A 511 0.90 -34.69 35.68
C TRP A 511 2.12 -35.58 35.40
N LYS A 512 1.99 -36.87 35.75
CA LYS A 512 3.10 -37.81 35.74
C LYS A 512 3.82 -37.90 34.40
N GLU A 513 3.08 -37.90 33.29
CA GLU A 513 3.67 -37.95 31.96
C GLU A 513 4.59 -36.75 31.65
N LEU A 514 4.27 -35.53 32.11
CA LEU A 514 5.12 -34.35 31.94
C LEU A 514 6.32 -34.36 32.89
N GLU A 515 6.12 -34.83 34.13
CA GLU A 515 7.22 -35.00 35.08
C GLU A 515 8.25 -36.00 34.56
N ASP A 516 7.81 -37.15 34.05
CA ASP A 516 8.67 -38.19 33.48
C ASP A 516 9.45 -37.66 32.25
N GLU A 517 8.80 -36.89 31.37
CA GLU A 517 9.46 -36.28 30.19
C GLU A 517 10.49 -35.22 30.60
N ILE A 518 10.17 -34.35 31.57
CA ILE A 518 11.15 -33.38 32.10
C ILE A 518 12.33 -34.09 32.77
N ALA A 519 12.07 -35.16 33.53
CA ALA A 519 13.11 -35.92 34.21
C ALA A 519 14.06 -36.62 33.23
N GLU A 520 13.53 -37.21 32.16
CA GLU A 520 14.34 -37.84 31.10
C GLU A 520 15.32 -36.83 30.49
N TYR A 521 14.84 -35.64 30.13
CA TYR A 521 15.66 -34.61 29.50
C TYR A 521 16.64 -33.96 30.50
N TYR A 522 16.24 -33.77 31.76
CA TYR A 522 17.14 -33.28 32.81
C TYR A 522 18.28 -34.26 33.10
N HIS A 523 17.98 -35.56 33.25
CA HIS A 523 19.02 -36.57 33.46
C HIS A 523 19.96 -36.71 32.25
N ALA A 524 19.48 -36.45 31.03
CA ALA A 524 20.33 -36.42 29.84
C ALA A 524 21.35 -35.27 29.86
N LEU A 525 21.10 -34.19 30.60
CA LEU A 525 22.09 -33.12 30.83
C LEU A 525 23.16 -33.52 31.86
N GLY A 526 22.92 -34.56 32.66
CA GLY A 526 23.79 -35.08 33.72
C GLY A 526 23.09 -35.13 35.10
N PRO A 527 23.38 -36.16 35.93
CA PRO A 527 22.65 -36.38 37.19
C PRO A 527 22.84 -35.29 38.26
N ASP A 528 23.95 -34.53 38.20
CA ASP A 528 24.26 -33.40 39.10
C ASP A 528 24.24 -32.03 38.38
N SER A 529 23.62 -31.97 37.20
CA SER A 529 23.67 -30.77 36.37
C SER A 529 22.84 -29.64 36.98
N LYS A 530 23.49 -28.50 37.20
CA LYS A 530 22.87 -27.26 37.64
C LYS A 530 22.28 -26.56 36.43
N VAL A 531 21.04 -26.09 36.52
CA VAL A 531 20.32 -25.47 35.41
C VAL A 531 19.77 -24.09 35.75
N ALA A 532 19.66 -23.24 34.73
CA ALA A 532 18.87 -22.02 34.73
C ALA A 532 17.48 -22.33 34.15
N VAL A 533 16.44 -21.92 34.86
CA VAL A 533 15.03 -22.06 34.44
C VAL A 533 14.50 -20.67 34.10
N ARG A 534 14.22 -20.42 32.82
CA ARG A 534 13.87 -19.10 32.28
C ARG A 534 12.52 -19.15 31.59
N SER A 535 11.64 -18.22 31.93
CA SER A 535 10.40 -18.01 31.19
C SER A 535 10.68 -17.43 29.79
N SER A 536 9.90 -17.86 28.79
CA SER A 536 9.98 -17.40 27.40
C SER A 536 8.58 -17.28 26.81
N ALA A 537 8.06 -16.07 26.61
CA ALA A 537 6.72 -15.89 26.05
C ALA A 537 6.69 -16.00 24.52
N THR A 538 5.54 -16.38 23.97
CA THR A 538 5.31 -16.46 22.52
C THR A 538 5.22 -15.09 21.85
N ALA A 539 4.89 -14.04 22.63
CA ALA A 539 4.75 -12.66 22.17
C ALA A 539 5.95 -11.76 22.51
N GLU A 540 7.06 -12.33 23.00
CA GLU A 540 8.19 -11.57 23.55
C GLU A 540 9.03 -10.81 22.51
N ASP A 541 9.05 -11.28 21.26
CA ASP A 541 9.88 -10.75 20.17
C ASP A 541 9.05 -10.08 19.05
N LEU A 542 7.80 -9.68 19.35
CA LEU A 542 6.98 -8.91 18.41
C LEU A 542 7.52 -7.48 18.25
N PRO A 543 7.50 -6.88 17.04
CA PRO A 543 8.01 -5.52 16.82
C PRO A 543 7.37 -4.43 17.69
N GLU A 544 6.15 -4.70 18.19
CA GLU A 544 5.31 -3.75 18.94
C GLU A 544 5.23 -4.06 20.45
N ALA A 545 5.84 -5.16 20.93
CA ALA A 545 5.79 -5.56 22.33
C ALA A 545 7.16 -6.05 22.82
N SER A 546 7.61 -5.55 23.96
CA SER A 546 8.84 -6.01 24.62
C SER A 546 8.51 -6.36 26.06
N PHE A 547 8.39 -7.66 26.36
CA PHE A 547 8.18 -8.17 27.72
C PHE A 547 9.48 -8.14 28.56
N ALA A 548 10.46 -7.33 28.17
CA ALA A 548 11.77 -7.24 28.79
C ALA A 548 11.67 -6.90 30.29
N GLY A 549 12.32 -7.72 31.12
CA GLY A 549 12.39 -7.53 32.58
C GLY A 549 11.08 -7.78 33.35
N GLN A 550 10.06 -8.33 32.69
CA GLN A 550 8.73 -8.61 33.29
C GLN A 550 8.55 -10.08 33.69
N GLN A 551 9.52 -10.92 33.35
CA GLN A 551 9.44 -12.38 33.36
C GLN A 551 10.50 -12.97 34.30
N GLU A 552 10.14 -13.98 35.08
CA GLU A 552 11.01 -14.53 36.11
C GLU A 552 12.03 -15.54 35.55
N THR A 553 13.22 -15.53 36.15
CA THR A 553 14.33 -16.43 35.86
C THR A 553 14.88 -16.96 37.19
N TYR A 554 15.14 -18.26 37.25
CA TYR A 554 15.67 -18.95 38.42
C TYR A 554 17.01 -19.58 38.08
N LEU A 555 18.06 -19.28 38.85
CA LEU A 555 19.44 -19.68 38.57
C LEU A 555 19.94 -20.72 39.57
N ASN A 556 20.93 -21.53 39.17
CA ASN A 556 21.57 -22.57 39.98
C ASN A 556 20.59 -23.57 40.61
N ILE A 557 19.61 -24.04 39.82
CA ILE A 557 18.63 -25.05 40.25
C ILE A 557 19.24 -26.45 40.14
N GLN A 558 19.10 -27.26 41.20
CA GLN A 558 19.61 -28.63 41.24
C GLN A 558 18.54 -29.60 41.77
N GLY A 559 18.38 -30.72 41.06
CA GLY A 559 17.43 -31.78 41.42
C GLY A 559 16.00 -31.55 40.89
N LEU A 560 15.30 -32.66 40.65
CA LEU A 560 13.98 -32.66 39.99
C LEU A 560 12.91 -31.89 40.77
N ASN A 561 12.89 -32.00 42.10
CA ASN A 561 11.90 -31.31 42.93
C ASN A 561 12.01 -29.78 42.84
N GLN A 562 13.24 -29.25 42.85
CA GLN A 562 13.45 -27.81 42.67
C GLN A 562 13.17 -27.38 41.22
N LEU A 563 13.49 -28.23 40.24
CA LEU A 563 13.18 -27.98 38.82
C LEU A 563 11.67 -27.85 38.60
N TYR A 564 10.87 -28.82 39.06
CA TYR A 564 9.41 -28.76 38.94
C TYR A 564 8.81 -27.53 39.63
N LEU A 565 9.32 -27.18 40.82
CA LEU A 565 8.89 -25.97 41.51
C LEU A 565 9.19 -24.71 40.68
N SER A 566 10.39 -24.64 40.09
CA SER A 566 10.84 -23.49 39.28
C SER A 566 10.03 -23.37 37.98
N VAL A 567 9.70 -24.48 37.33
CA VAL A 567 8.83 -24.52 36.14
C VAL A 567 7.44 -23.95 36.45
N LYS A 568 6.83 -24.39 37.56
CA LYS A 568 5.52 -23.88 38.00
C LYS A 568 5.55 -22.38 38.33
N LYS A 569 6.63 -21.91 38.95
CA LYS A 569 6.84 -20.48 39.19
C LYS A 569 6.99 -19.69 37.90
N CYS A 570 7.71 -20.21 36.90
CA CYS A 570 7.77 -19.59 35.58
C CYS A 570 6.38 -19.49 34.93
N PHE A 571 5.56 -20.55 34.96
CA PHE A 571 4.17 -20.49 34.48
C PHE A 571 3.34 -19.44 35.20
N ALA A 572 3.48 -19.35 36.53
CA ALA A 572 2.80 -18.35 37.35
C ALA A 572 3.23 -16.90 37.06
N SER A 573 4.50 -16.68 36.68
CA SER A 573 5.06 -15.34 36.45
C SER A 573 4.32 -14.52 35.39
N LEU A 574 3.67 -15.18 34.42
CA LEU A 574 2.83 -14.55 33.40
C LEU A 574 1.61 -13.82 34.00
N PHE A 575 1.19 -14.19 35.21
CA PHE A 575 0.04 -13.61 35.93
C PHE A 575 0.47 -12.75 37.12
N SER A 576 1.74 -12.37 37.21
CA SER A 576 2.21 -11.39 38.19
C SER A 576 1.50 -10.04 38.00
N THR A 577 1.40 -9.25 39.07
CA THR A 577 0.79 -7.90 39.04
C THR A 577 1.45 -7.00 37.99
N ARG A 578 2.77 -7.13 37.83
CA ARG A 578 3.58 -6.35 36.89
C ARG A 578 3.31 -6.74 35.43
N ALA A 579 3.28 -8.05 35.12
CA ALA A 579 2.97 -8.56 33.79
C ALA A 579 1.51 -8.26 33.37
N SER A 580 0.57 -8.35 34.32
CA SER A 580 -0.84 -8.05 34.06
C SER A 580 -1.11 -6.55 33.84
N ALA A 581 -0.44 -5.67 34.60
CA ALA A 581 -0.51 -4.22 34.37
C ALA A 581 0.07 -3.83 33.00
N TYR A 582 1.17 -4.46 32.58
CA TYR A 582 1.77 -4.24 31.27
C TYR A 582 0.82 -4.63 30.13
N ARG A 583 0.17 -5.81 30.20
CA ARG A 583 -0.80 -6.26 29.18
C ARG A 583 -2.01 -5.33 29.05
N LYS A 584 -2.54 -4.82 30.16
CA LYS A 584 -3.61 -3.82 30.19
C LYS A 584 -3.21 -2.51 29.52
N GLN A 585 -2.01 -2.01 29.79
CA GLN A 585 -1.51 -0.77 29.18
C GLN A 585 -1.20 -0.90 27.68
N THR A 586 -0.88 -2.11 27.22
CA THR A 586 -0.49 -2.39 25.83
C THR A 586 -1.61 -3.03 24.99
N ASN A 587 -2.84 -3.09 25.51
CA ASN A 587 -4.03 -3.66 24.85
C ASN A 587 -3.91 -5.14 24.42
N PHE A 588 -3.05 -5.93 25.08
CA PHE A 588 -2.88 -7.36 24.79
C PHE A 588 -3.88 -8.28 25.52
N ASP A 589 -4.84 -7.72 26.28
CA ASP A 589 -5.83 -8.51 27.05
C ASP A 589 -6.76 -9.37 26.18
N THR A 590 -6.86 -9.10 24.87
CA THR A 590 -7.67 -9.88 23.92
C THR A 590 -6.92 -11.01 23.22
N ILE A 591 -5.58 -11.07 23.33
CA ILE A 591 -4.74 -12.06 22.64
C ILE A 591 -4.36 -13.17 23.62
N LYS A 592 -4.61 -14.43 23.24
CA LYS A 592 -4.18 -15.60 24.02
C LYS A 592 -2.64 -15.66 24.02
N ILE A 593 -2.02 -15.30 25.13
CA ILE A 593 -0.56 -15.38 25.33
C ILE A 593 -0.25 -16.69 26.07
N SER A 594 0.61 -17.52 25.46
CA SER A 594 1.14 -18.75 26.07
C SER A 594 2.61 -18.57 26.45
N LEU A 595 3.10 -19.43 27.34
CA LEU A 595 4.46 -19.36 27.88
C LEU A 595 5.20 -20.68 27.66
N SER A 596 6.44 -20.61 27.21
CA SER A 596 7.41 -21.70 27.21
C SER A 596 8.41 -21.51 28.37
N VAL A 597 9.02 -22.60 28.85
CA VAL A 597 10.07 -22.55 29.88
C VAL A 597 11.35 -23.16 29.34
N VAL A 598 12.40 -22.34 29.28
CA VAL A 598 13.74 -22.76 28.87
C VAL A 598 14.49 -23.30 30.08
N VAL A 599 15.00 -24.53 29.98
CA VAL A 599 15.88 -25.18 30.96
C VAL A 599 17.26 -25.34 30.32
N GLN A 600 18.23 -24.57 30.79
CA GLN A 600 19.56 -24.48 30.20
C GLN A 600 20.64 -24.83 31.24
N CYS A 601 21.69 -25.55 30.85
CA CYS A 601 22.85 -25.80 31.70
C CYS A 601 23.44 -24.49 32.22
N MET A 602 23.64 -24.41 33.53
CA MET A 602 24.14 -23.22 34.20
C MET A 602 25.65 -23.08 33.97
N VAL A 603 26.08 -21.88 33.61
CA VAL A 603 27.50 -21.53 33.47
C VAL A 603 27.96 -20.83 34.75
N ASN A 604 28.94 -21.41 35.45
CA ASN A 604 29.54 -20.80 36.63
C ASN A 604 30.54 -19.71 36.19
N SER A 605 30.02 -18.54 35.84
CA SER A 605 30.80 -17.51 35.18
C SER A 605 31.67 -16.72 36.14
N GLU A 606 32.95 -16.59 35.79
CA GLU A 606 33.89 -15.67 36.43
C GLU A 606 33.62 -14.22 36.02
N ILE A 607 33.25 -14.05 34.74
CA ILE A 607 32.94 -12.76 34.11
C ILE A 607 31.69 -12.94 33.26
N SER A 608 30.80 -11.97 33.29
CA SER A 608 29.60 -11.97 32.45
C SER A 608 29.21 -10.56 32.04
N GLY A 609 28.32 -10.45 31.06
CA GLY A 609 28.01 -9.15 30.49
C GLY A 609 26.92 -9.14 29.45
N VAL A 610 26.71 -7.93 28.94
CA VAL A 610 25.73 -7.62 27.89
C VAL A 610 26.47 -6.90 26.75
N LEU A 611 26.23 -7.31 25.51
CA LEU A 611 26.76 -6.67 24.31
C LEU A 611 25.62 -6.16 23.44
N PHE A 612 25.66 -4.87 23.11
CA PHE A 612 24.81 -4.28 22.07
C PHE A 612 25.62 -4.13 20.78
N THR A 613 25.13 -4.69 19.67
CA THR A 613 25.80 -4.55 18.36
C THR A 613 25.62 -3.18 17.72
N VAL A 614 24.85 -2.31 18.36
CA VAL A 614 24.72 -0.87 18.09
C VAL A 614 24.75 -0.14 19.43
N ASP A 615 25.48 0.97 19.52
CA ASP A 615 25.48 1.82 20.71
C ASP A 615 24.07 2.34 21.02
N PRO A 616 23.44 1.93 22.15
CA PRO A 616 22.06 2.26 22.45
C PRO A 616 21.88 3.73 22.87
N VAL A 617 22.95 4.43 23.27
CA VAL A 617 22.91 5.83 23.73
C VAL A 617 23.04 6.77 22.54
N SER A 618 24.09 6.59 21.73
CA SER A 618 24.31 7.47 20.56
C SER A 618 23.50 7.06 19.33
N LYS A 619 22.92 5.84 19.33
CA LYS A 619 22.28 5.18 18.18
C LYS A 619 23.20 5.04 16.97
N ASN A 620 24.52 5.19 17.16
CA ASN A 620 25.48 5.09 16.08
C ASN A 620 25.69 3.62 15.68
N LYS A 621 25.22 3.27 14.48
CA LYS A 621 25.34 1.91 13.92
C LYS A 621 26.78 1.47 13.64
N SER A 622 27.73 2.40 13.56
CA SER A 622 29.16 2.08 13.40
C SER A 622 29.86 1.71 14.71
N ARG A 623 29.17 1.76 15.85
CA ARG A 623 29.73 1.45 17.17
C ARG A 623 28.99 0.31 17.88
N MET A 624 29.74 -0.53 18.59
CA MET A 624 29.22 -1.56 19.48
C MET A 624 29.57 -1.21 20.93
N MET A 625 28.69 -1.53 21.87
CA MET A 625 28.89 -1.27 23.31
C MET A 625 28.85 -2.58 24.11
N LEU A 626 29.92 -2.85 24.84
CA LEU A 626 30.09 -4.04 25.68
C LEU A 626 30.14 -3.65 27.15
N ASN A 627 29.27 -4.24 27.95
CA ASN A 627 29.25 -4.12 29.41
C ASN A 627 29.74 -5.42 30.05
N ALA A 628 30.63 -5.35 31.04
CA ALA A 628 31.18 -6.53 31.71
C ALA A 628 31.34 -6.33 33.23
N SER A 629 31.10 -7.38 34.02
CA SER A 629 31.31 -7.42 35.47
C SER A 629 31.72 -8.82 35.93
N TRP A 630 32.21 -8.92 37.17
CA TRP A 630 32.58 -10.18 37.82
C TRP A 630 31.35 -10.98 38.26
N GLY A 631 31.45 -12.31 38.21
CA GLY A 631 30.40 -13.24 38.63
C GLY A 631 29.31 -13.47 37.59
N LEU A 632 28.10 -13.82 38.06
CA LEU A 632 26.92 -14.09 37.23
C LEU A 632 26.28 -12.81 36.68
N GLY A 633 25.72 -12.93 35.46
CA GLY A 633 25.20 -11.79 34.67
C GLY A 633 23.96 -11.12 35.26
N GLU A 634 23.31 -11.77 36.24
CA GLU A 634 22.15 -11.24 36.95
C GLU A 634 22.43 -9.87 37.59
N SER A 635 23.65 -9.65 38.08
CA SER A 635 24.06 -8.37 38.69
C SER A 635 23.95 -7.17 37.73
N ILE A 636 24.25 -7.39 36.45
CA ILE A 636 24.22 -6.36 35.39
C ILE A 636 22.79 -6.18 34.88
N VAL A 637 22.09 -7.28 34.60
CA VAL A 637 20.73 -7.25 34.04
C VAL A 637 19.72 -6.66 35.03
N SER A 638 19.94 -6.87 36.34
CA SER A 638 19.12 -6.27 37.41
C SER A 638 19.54 -4.84 37.81
N GLY A 639 20.63 -4.31 37.23
CA GLY A 639 21.12 -2.96 37.50
C GLY A 639 21.73 -2.77 38.91
N LYS A 640 22.12 -3.84 39.58
CA LYS A 640 22.68 -3.80 40.95
C LYS A 640 24.15 -3.37 41.00
N VAL A 641 24.85 -3.41 39.87
CA VAL A 641 26.28 -3.08 39.76
C VAL A 641 26.53 -2.13 38.60
N THR A 642 27.55 -1.26 38.71
CA THR A 642 28.05 -0.49 37.57
C THR A 642 29.13 -1.30 36.86
N PRO A 643 28.88 -1.84 35.65
CA PRO A 643 29.85 -2.65 34.93
C PRO A 643 30.94 -1.80 34.27
N ASP A 644 32.02 -2.45 33.84
CA ASP A 644 32.97 -1.87 32.90
C ASP A 644 32.32 -1.70 31.53
N ILE A 645 32.67 -0.63 30.82
CA ILE A 645 32.15 -0.32 29.48
C ILE A 645 33.30 -0.28 28.48
N PHE A 646 33.17 -1.01 27.38
CA PHE A 646 34.07 -0.97 26.24
C PHE A 646 33.29 -0.54 24.99
N LEU A 647 33.79 0.47 24.27
CA LEU A 647 33.24 0.90 22.99
C LEU A 647 34.14 0.46 21.85
N TYR A 648 33.54 -0.17 20.84
CA TYR A 648 34.25 -0.70 19.67
C TYR A 648 33.78 -0.02 18.40
N ASP A 649 34.73 0.45 17.60
CA ASP A 649 34.50 1.03 16.28
C ASP A 649 34.61 -0.08 15.22
N ARG A 650 33.51 -0.27 14.47
CA ARG A 650 33.38 -1.34 13.48
C ARG A 650 34.23 -1.10 12.24
N ASP A 651 34.41 0.17 11.85
CA ASP A 651 35.09 0.57 10.62
C ASP A 651 36.61 0.39 10.79
N HIS A 652 37.11 0.77 11.96
CA HIS A 652 38.54 0.69 12.30
C HIS A 652 38.93 -0.60 13.03
N ARG A 653 37.93 -1.43 13.39
CA ARG A 653 38.08 -2.71 14.10
C ARG A 653 38.89 -2.64 15.40
N GLN A 654 38.71 -1.58 16.18
CA GLN A 654 39.45 -1.35 17.41
C GLN A 654 38.55 -0.84 18.55
N ILE A 655 38.99 -1.09 19.79
CA ILE A 655 38.36 -0.50 20.98
C ILE A 655 38.77 0.97 21.04
N VAL A 656 37.78 1.87 20.96
CA VAL A 656 38.01 3.33 20.96
C VAL A 656 37.93 3.94 22.35
N GLU A 657 37.22 3.30 23.27
CA GLU A 657 37.04 3.80 24.62
C GLU A 657 36.86 2.65 25.63
N LYS A 658 37.39 2.84 26.84
CA LYS A 658 37.18 1.95 27.99
C LYS A 658 36.86 2.77 29.22
N ARG A 659 35.83 2.39 29.98
CA ARG A 659 35.44 3.02 31.24
C ARG A 659 35.36 1.97 32.34
N LEU A 660 36.04 2.25 33.45
CA LEU A 660 36.08 1.36 34.61
C LEU A 660 34.80 1.55 35.45
N GLY A 661 34.08 0.47 35.70
CA GLY A 661 32.91 0.42 36.58
C GLY A 661 33.30 0.16 38.05
N ASP A 662 32.41 0.51 38.98
CA ASP A 662 32.66 0.36 40.42
C ASP A 662 32.69 -1.10 40.89
N LYS A 663 31.99 -2.01 40.18
CA LYS A 663 31.98 -3.46 40.37
C LYS A 663 31.85 -3.90 41.83
N LYS A 664 31.05 -3.17 42.63
CA LYS A 664 31.03 -3.33 44.10
C LYS A 664 30.62 -4.72 44.58
N LEU A 665 29.70 -5.35 43.86
CA LEU A 665 29.10 -6.62 44.22
C LEU A 665 29.29 -7.61 43.06
N LEU A 666 29.41 -8.88 43.39
CA LEU A 666 29.35 -9.98 42.43
C LEU A 666 28.33 -11.01 42.92
N VAL A 667 27.63 -11.64 41.98
CA VAL A 667 26.69 -12.74 42.27
C VAL A 667 27.40 -14.06 41.96
N CYS A 668 27.40 -15.00 42.91
CA CYS A 668 27.99 -16.32 42.74
C CYS A 668 27.06 -17.43 43.25
N TYR A 669 27.46 -18.69 43.08
CA TYR A 669 26.67 -19.83 43.52
C TYR A 669 26.62 -19.93 45.04
N SER A 670 25.45 -20.25 45.58
CA SER A 670 25.24 -20.66 46.97
C SER A 670 24.69 -22.09 47.05
N ALA A 671 24.50 -22.60 48.27
CA ALA A 671 23.90 -23.93 48.48
C ALA A 671 22.44 -24.00 48.01
N ASP A 672 21.70 -22.88 48.11
CA ASP A 672 20.27 -22.77 47.80
C ASP A 672 19.98 -21.73 46.69
N GLY A 673 20.82 -21.69 45.64
CA GLY A 673 20.66 -20.79 44.49
C GLY A 673 21.85 -19.85 44.30
N THR A 674 21.65 -18.55 44.40
CA THR A 674 22.71 -17.55 44.24
C THR A 674 22.90 -16.74 45.51
N GLU A 675 24.10 -16.21 45.74
CA GLU A 675 24.40 -15.27 46.83
C GLU A 675 25.14 -14.03 46.28
N GLU A 676 24.91 -12.89 46.93
CA GLU A 676 25.61 -11.63 46.64
C GLU A 676 26.80 -11.48 47.58
N LYS A 677 27.99 -11.31 47.01
CA LYS A 677 29.23 -11.08 47.76
C LYS A 677 29.84 -9.74 47.38
N GLU A 678 30.49 -9.12 48.36
CA GLU A 678 31.25 -7.91 48.13
C GLU A 678 32.53 -8.23 47.35
N THR A 679 32.72 -7.56 46.21
CA THR A 679 33.92 -7.73 45.37
C THR A 679 35.14 -7.15 46.08
N SER A 680 36.27 -7.87 46.07
CA SER A 680 37.51 -7.40 46.68
C SER A 680 38.00 -6.07 46.09
N SER A 681 38.70 -5.26 46.89
CA SER A 681 39.21 -3.95 46.47
C SER A 681 40.12 -4.03 45.23
N GLN A 682 40.93 -5.09 45.12
CA GLN A 682 41.80 -5.34 43.98
C GLN A 682 41.03 -5.58 42.68
N LEU A 683 39.98 -6.43 42.70
CA LEU A 683 39.16 -6.73 41.53
C LEU A 683 38.30 -5.55 41.07
N ARG A 684 37.96 -4.62 41.98
CA ARG A 684 37.24 -3.38 41.63
C ARG A 684 38.11 -2.40 40.83
N SER A 685 39.40 -2.32 41.14
CA SER A 685 40.35 -1.41 40.47
C SER A 685 40.82 -1.88 39.09
N GLU A 686 40.47 -3.11 38.69
CA GLU A 686 40.87 -3.70 37.41
C GLU A 686 39.68 -3.83 36.45
N PHE A 687 39.96 -3.84 35.14
CA PHE A 687 38.96 -4.18 34.14
C PHE A 687 38.68 -5.69 34.18
N SER A 688 37.40 -6.05 34.18
CA SER A 688 36.93 -7.44 34.20
C SER A 688 37.30 -8.24 32.96
N LEU A 689 37.60 -7.57 31.83
CA LEU A 689 38.01 -8.20 30.59
C LEU A 689 39.39 -7.74 30.14
N THR A 690 40.17 -8.67 29.61
CA THR A 690 41.32 -8.34 28.77
C THR A 690 40.87 -7.84 27.39
N GLU A 691 41.71 -7.06 26.69
CA GLU A 691 41.39 -6.61 25.33
C GLU A 691 41.08 -7.75 24.37
N LYS A 692 41.83 -8.86 24.49
CA LYS A 692 41.66 -10.05 23.65
C LYS A 692 40.27 -10.66 23.85
N GLN A 693 39.83 -10.81 25.10
CA GLN A 693 38.49 -11.31 25.43
C GLN A 693 37.39 -10.35 24.95
N ALA A 694 37.57 -9.04 25.13
CA ALA A 694 36.62 -8.04 24.65
C ALA A 694 36.45 -8.11 23.12
N ILE A 695 37.55 -8.23 22.35
CA ILE A 695 37.51 -8.40 20.89
C ILE A 695 36.80 -9.70 20.50
N GLU A 696 37.05 -10.81 21.21
CA GLU A 696 36.38 -12.08 20.95
C GLU A 696 34.86 -11.97 21.11
N ILE A 697 34.40 -11.22 22.13
CA ILE A 697 32.98 -10.94 22.36
C ILE A 697 32.40 -10.03 21.27
N PHE A 698 33.11 -8.97 20.84
CA PHE A 698 32.67 -8.13 19.72
C PHE A 698 32.54 -8.93 18.41
N GLU A 699 33.46 -9.85 18.15
CA GLU A 699 33.39 -10.76 17.00
C GLU A 699 32.22 -11.76 17.10
N LEU A 700 31.93 -12.28 18.29
CA LEU A 700 30.71 -13.05 18.56
C LEU A 700 29.45 -12.23 18.26
N GLY A 701 29.43 -10.97 18.69
CA GLY A 701 28.37 -10.01 18.39
C GLY A 701 28.14 -9.82 16.90
N ARG A 702 29.21 -9.59 16.15
CA ARG A 702 29.15 -9.40 14.70
C ARG A 702 28.64 -10.65 13.99
N LYS A 703 29.11 -11.85 14.38
CA LYS A 703 28.62 -13.12 13.82
C LYS A 703 27.13 -13.34 14.11
N THR A 704 26.69 -12.99 15.31
CA THR A 704 25.29 -13.14 15.72
C THR A 704 24.37 -12.16 14.99
N GLU A 705 24.79 -10.89 14.84
CA GLU A 705 24.08 -9.89 14.01
C GLU A 705 24.01 -10.31 12.54
N GLN A 706 25.10 -10.88 11.99
CA GLN A 706 25.11 -11.42 10.63
C GLN A 706 24.15 -12.61 10.47
N HIS A 707 24.06 -13.49 11.47
CA HIS A 707 23.15 -14.64 11.47
C HIS A 707 21.68 -14.21 11.48
N PHE A 708 21.33 -13.24 12.33
CA PHE A 708 19.94 -12.78 12.48
C PHE A 708 19.53 -11.66 11.52
N HIS A 709 20.49 -11.05 10.80
CA HIS A 709 20.31 -9.94 9.87
C HIS A 709 19.71 -8.66 10.49
N CYS A 710 19.85 -8.46 11.79
CA CYS A 710 19.41 -7.25 12.49
C CYS A 710 20.26 -7.00 13.75
N PRO A 711 20.33 -5.74 14.26
CA PRO A 711 21.06 -5.42 15.48
C PRO A 711 20.63 -6.27 16.67
N GLN A 712 21.59 -6.75 17.45
CA GLN A 712 21.38 -7.69 18.56
C GLN A 712 21.80 -7.12 19.91
N ASP A 713 21.05 -7.52 20.93
CA ASP A 713 21.36 -7.45 22.35
C ASP A 713 21.70 -8.88 22.83
N LEU A 714 22.93 -9.10 23.28
CA LEU A 714 23.46 -10.41 23.65
C LEU A 714 23.85 -10.47 25.12
N GLU A 715 23.40 -11.52 25.82
CA GLU A 715 23.92 -11.88 27.14
C GLU A 715 24.99 -12.96 26.98
N TRP A 716 26.15 -12.77 27.62
CA TRP A 716 27.29 -13.67 27.49
C TRP A 716 27.98 -13.91 28.84
N ALA A 717 28.75 -14.99 28.91
CA ALA A 717 29.51 -15.37 30.08
C ALA A 717 30.86 -16.00 29.70
N ILE A 718 31.87 -15.81 30.55
CA ILE A 718 33.15 -16.50 30.48
C ILE A 718 33.31 -17.35 31.74
N SER A 719 33.64 -18.62 31.54
CA SER A 719 33.96 -19.58 32.60
C SER A 719 35.14 -20.43 32.13
N GLU A 720 36.18 -20.58 32.96
CA GLU A 720 37.40 -21.32 32.61
C GLU A 720 38.02 -20.85 31.27
N ASN A 721 38.03 -19.53 31.05
CA ASN A 721 38.50 -18.87 29.83
C ASN A 721 37.77 -19.28 28.54
N ARG A 722 36.56 -19.86 28.65
CA ARG A 722 35.68 -20.18 27.52
C ARG A 722 34.48 -19.24 27.48
N LEU A 723 34.22 -18.66 26.32
CA LEU A 723 33.08 -17.77 26.06
C LEU A 723 31.81 -18.58 25.76
N TYR A 724 30.71 -18.21 26.39
CA TYR A 724 29.37 -18.76 26.21
C TYR A 724 28.37 -17.66 25.86
N LEU A 725 27.47 -17.97 24.93
CA LEU A 725 26.33 -17.13 24.56
C LEU A 725 25.09 -17.61 25.31
N LEU A 726 24.60 -16.80 26.25
CA LEU A 726 23.50 -17.17 27.13
C LEU A 726 22.14 -16.75 26.58
N GLN A 727 22.10 -15.70 25.75
CA GLN A 727 20.88 -15.20 25.12
C GLN A 727 21.20 -14.24 23.96
N ALA A 728 20.30 -14.15 22.97
CA ALA A 728 20.33 -13.15 21.91
C ALA A 728 18.92 -12.62 21.61
N ARG A 729 18.78 -11.31 21.42
CA ARG A 729 17.51 -10.66 21.07
C ARG A 729 17.71 -9.49 20.10
N PRO A 730 16.71 -9.16 19.26
CA PRO A 730 16.78 -7.99 18.40
C PRO A 730 16.65 -6.67 19.19
N ILE A 731 17.43 -5.64 18.84
CA ILE A 731 17.28 -4.30 19.42
C ILE A 731 16.09 -3.59 18.75
N THR A 732 14.97 -3.47 19.46
CA THR A 732 13.72 -2.87 18.92
C THR A 732 13.65 -1.35 19.07
N THR A 733 14.42 -0.75 19.99
CA THR A 733 14.42 0.70 20.27
C THR A 733 15.07 1.55 19.16
N LEU A 734 15.80 0.92 18.24
CA LEU A 734 16.41 1.59 17.08
C LEU A 734 15.38 1.96 16.00
N ASN A 735 14.18 1.36 16.03
CA ASN A 735 13.11 1.59 15.06
C ASN A 735 12.15 2.72 15.42
N GLY A 736 12.41 3.46 16.50
CA GLY A 736 11.95 4.84 16.56
C GLY A 736 12.73 5.64 15.53
N LYS A 737 12.31 5.62 14.27
CA LYS A 737 12.75 6.62 13.29
C LYS A 737 12.50 7.97 13.93
N SER A 738 13.55 8.64 14.39
CA SER A 738 13.44 10.07 14.61
C SER A 738 13.03 10.68 13.27
N SER A 739 12.02 11.54 13.31
CA SER A 739 11.53 12.31 12.17
C SER A 739 12.65 13.08 11.44
N SER A 740 13.83 13.20 12.05
CA SER A 740 15.06 13.77 11.49
C SER A 740 15.72 12.99 10.35
N ASP A 741 15.46 11.69 10.19
CA ASP A 741 16.24 10.83 9.28
C ASP A 741 15.57 10.54 7.92
N ILE A 742 14.38 11.07 7.68
CA ILE A 742 13.72 10.97 6.37
C ILE A 742 14.34 12.01 5.43
N GLN A 743 15.39 11.62 4.71
CA GLN A 743 15.94 12.45 3.63
C GLN A 743 14.98 12.50 2.44
N LEU A 744 14.07 13.48 2.45
CA LEU A 744 13.21 13.81 1.32
C LEU A 744 14.04 14.43 0.19
N THR A 745 13.81 13.97 -1.04
CA THR A 745 14.33 14.65 -2.24
C THR A 745 13.77 16.07 -2.34
N LYS A 746 14.43 16.94 -3.12
CA LYS A 746 13.98 18.35 -3.30
C LYS A 746 12.53 18.44 -3.80
N SER A 747 12.10 17.53 -4.67
CA SER A 747 10.72 17.48 -5.19
C SER A 747 9.74 17.02 -4.12
N GLN A 748 10.02 15.92 -3.42
CA GLN A 748 9.18 15.43 -2.31
C GLN A 748 9.01 16.48 -1.22
N ARG A 749 10.08 17.21 -0.91
CA ARG A 749 10.06 18.31 0.07
C ARG A 749 9.21 19.49 -0.40
N ALA A 750 9.29 19.84 -1.68
CA ALA A 750 8.48 20.92 -2.24
C ALA A 750 6.98 20.57 -2.23
N VAL A 751 6.64 19.34 -2.58
CA VAL A 751 5.26 18.82 -2.51
C VAL A 751 4.75 18.82 -1.07
N LEU A 752 5.52 18.26 -0.14
CA LEU A 752 5.15 18.23 1.27
C LEU A 752 4.96 19.63 1.86
N ASN A 753 5.89 20.56 1.60
CA ASN A 753 5.76 21.97 2.00
C ASN A 753 4.46 22.59 1.48
N ASN A 754 4.12 22.33 0.23
CA ASN A 754 2.91 22.85 -0.39
C ASN A 754 1.65 22.30 0.30
N TRP A 755 1.63 21.01 0.62
CA TRP A 755 0.52 20.40 1.35
C TRP A 755 0.39 20.93 2.78
N ILE A 756 1.49 21.11 3.52
CA ILE A 756 1.45 21.66 4.88
C ILE A 756 0.97 23.12 4.87
N GLU A 757 1.36 23.92 3.87
CA GLU A 757 0.92 25.31 3.74
C GLU A 757 -0.61 25.42 3.57
N HIS A 758 -1.22 24.51 2.80
CA HIS A 758 -2.66 24.54 2.54
C HIS A 758 -3.49 23.73 3.55
N CYS A 759 -2.90 22.67 4.10
CA CYS A 759 -3.48 21.72 5.05
C CYS A 759 -2.60 21.68 6.31
N PRO A 760 -2.79 22.64 7.24
CA PRO A 760 -1.89 22.79 8.37
C PRO A 760 -1.99 21.67 9.41
N THR A 761 -3.16 21.03 9.48
CA THR A 761 -3.39 19.80 10.21
C THR A 761 -3.44 18.63 9.22
N PRO A 762 -3.06 17.41 9.63
CA PRO A 762 -3.19 16.27 8.74
C PRO A 762 -4.65 16.08 8.35
N LEU A 763 -4.88 15.68 7.11
CA LEU A 763 -6.22 15.49 6.56
C LEU A 763 -6.95 14.36 7.28
N TYR A 764 -8.23 14.56 7.57
CA TYR A 764 -9.10 13.43 7.93
C TYR A 764 -9.43 12.61 6.67
N PRO A 765 -9.78 11.32 6.81
CA PRO A 765 -10.25 10.51 5.68
C PRO A 765 -11.33 11.19 4.83
N LEU A 766 -12.25 11.93 5.47
CA LEU A 766 -13.32 12.65 4.78
C LEU A 766 -12.82 13.88 4.00
N ASP A 767 -11.67 14.46 4.37
CA ASP A 767 -11.06 15.61 3.69
C ASP A 767 -10.31 15.23 2.40
N VAL A 768 -9.90 13.96 2.27
CA VAL A 768 -9.03 13.50 1.18
C VAL A 768 -9.70 13.69 -0.18
N ALA A 769 -10.95 13.26 -0.33
CA ALA A 769 -11.67 13.37 -1.59
C ALA A 769 -11.86 14.84 -2.04
N PRO A 770 -12.32 15.77 -1.18
CA PRO A 770 -12.33 17.21 -1.50
C PRO A 770 -10.98 17.75 -1.97
N CYS A 771 -9.88 17.40 -1.30
CA CYS A 771 -8.54 17.81 -1.73
C CYS A 771 -8.15 17.22 -3.10
N LEU A 772 -8.50 15.96 -3.36
CA LEU A 772 -8.28 15.31 -4.65
C LEU A 772 -9.11 15.94 -5.77
N LEU A 773 -10.35 16.35 -5.51
CA LEU A 773 -11.18 17.06 -6.52
C LEU A 773 -10.52 18.37 -6.98
N VAL A 774 -9.91 19.11 -6.05
CA VAL A 774 -9.15 20.33 -6.39
C VAL A 774 -7.91 19.99 -7.21
N ASP A 775 -7.18 18.93 -6.84
CA ASP A 775 -6.01 18.47 -7.59
C ASP A 775 -6.38 17.97 -9.00
N GLU A 776 -7.46 17.20 -9.13
CA GLU A 776 -8.00 16.72 -10.40
C GLU A 776 -8.46 17.87 -11.29
N ALA A 777 -9.15 18.87 -10.74
CA ALA A 777 -9.55 20.06 -11.47
C ALA A 777 -8.33 20.81 -12.04
N LYS A 778 -7.25 20.94 -11.25
CA LYS A 778 -5.96 21.48 -11.71
C LYS A 778 -5.35 20.60 -12.82
N ASN A 779 -5.32 19.28 -12.62
CA ASN A 779 -4.73 18.32 -13.55
C ASN A 779 -5.48 18.26 -14.89
N LYS A 780 -6.83 18.36 -14.89
CA LYS A 780 -7.65 18.47 -16.11
C LYS A 780 -7.16 19.60 -17.02
N VAL A 781 -6.77 20.74 -16.45
CA VAL A 781 -6.22 21.85 -17.23
C VAL A 781 -4.82 21.54 -17.78
N PHE A 782 -3.96 20.86 -17.02
CA PHE A 782 -2.66 20.40 -17.52
C PHE A 782 -2.81 19.36 -18.64
N HIS A 783 -3.80 18.46 -18.57
CA HIS A 783 -4.10 17.50 -19.63
C HIS A 783 -4.54 18.17 -20.93
N GLU A 784 -5.29 19.27 -20.87
CA GLU A 784 -5.62 20.10 -22.05
C GLU A 784 -4.35 20.62 -22.75
N LEU A 785 -3.31 20.92 -21.97
CA LEU A 785 -1.99 21.36 -22.45
C LEU A 785 -1.04 20.19 -22.78
N GLY A 786 -1.47 18.95 -22.58
CA GLY A 786 -0.70 17.75 -22.87
C GLY A 786 0.27 17.31 -21.78
N ILE A 787 0.14 17.83 -20.56
CA ILE A 787 0.94 17.49 -19.38
C ILE A 787 0.08 16.66 -18.43
N PHE A 788 0.60 15.54 -17.96
CA PHE A 788 -0.06 14.61 -17.04
C PHE A 788 0.73 14.64 -15.74
N VAL A 789 0.08 14.85 -14.61
CA VAL A 789 0.72 14.86 -13.29
C VAL A 789 0.00 13.81 -12.44
N ASP A 790 0.75 12.84 -11.91
CA ASP A 790 0.20 11.83 -11.01
C ASP A 790 -0.20 12.46 -9.66
N SER A 791 -1.23 11.90 -9.00
CA SER A 791 -1.67 12.39 -7.68
C SER A 791 -0.58 12.29 -6.62
N GLU A 792 -0.46 13.36 -5.84
CA GLU A 792 0.52 13.52 -4.78
C GLU A 792 0.02 13.00 -3.41
N LEU A 793 -1.29 12.69 -3.29
CA LEU A 793 -1.96 12.38 -2.03
C LEU A 793 -2.73 11.05 -2.11
N THR A 794 -2.53 10.17 -1.13
CA THR A 794 -3.29 8.91 -0.98
C THR A 794 -3.56 8.60 0.49
N MET A 795 -4.65 7.90 0.79
CA MET A 795 -5.01 7.46 2.14
C MET A 795 -5.17 5.94 2.15
N ALA A 796 -4.50 5.27 3.09
CA ALA A 796 -4.68 3.84 3.31
C ALA A 796 -5.98 3.56 4.08
N ASP A 797 -6.52 2.34 3.94
CA ASP A 797 -7.81 1.95 4.56
C ASP A 797 -7.80 2.14 6.09
N ASN A 798 -6.66 1.91 6.73
CA ASN A 798 -6.47 2.11 8.17
C ASN A 798 -6.31 3.59 8.60
N GLY A 799 -6.44 4.54 7.67
CA GLY A 799 -6.38 5.98 7.94
C GLY A 799 -4.98 6.58 7.96
N LEU A 800 -3.95 5.88 7.48
CA LEU A 800 -2.61 6.45 7.33
C LEU A 800 -2.48 7.23 6.03
N LEU A 801 -2.04 8.49 6.14
CA LEU A 801 -1.85 9.39 5.00
C LEU A 801 -0.49 9.14 4.34
N ALA A 802 -0.48 9.00 3.02
CA ALA A 802 0.72 8.78 2.23
C ALA A 802 0.87 9.86 1.14
N LEU A 803 2.08 10.41 1.04
CA LEU A 803 2.44 11.47 0.11
C LEU A 803 3.45 10.98 -0.92
N SER A 804 3.25 11.36 -2.18
CA SER A 804 4.13 11.05 -3.30
C SER A 804 4.56 12.36 -3.99
N ALA A 805 5.73 12.38 -4.63
CA ALA A 805 6.17 13.59 -5.35
C ALA A 805 5.44 13.83 -6.68
N GLY A 806 4.47 12.97 -7.03
CA GLY A 806 3.90 12.90 -8.38
C GLY A 806 4.95 12.54 -9.43
N LYS A 807 4.53 12.04 -10.59
CA LYS A 807 5.38 11.99 -11.78
C LYS A 807 4.72 12.77 -12.89
N ILE A 808 5.54 13.47 -13.65
CA ILE A 808 5.07 14.26 -14.78
C ILE A 808 5.29 13.44 -16.06
N HIS A 809 4.23 13.18 -16.79
CA HIS A 809 4.25 12.56 -18.11
C HIS A 809 3.84 13.58 -19.17
N ILE A 810 4.55 13.61 -20.30
CA ILE A 810 4.29 14.58 -21.38
C ILE A 810 3.75 13.84 -22.59
N SER A 811 2.62 14.31 -23.12
CA SER A 811 2.03 13.80 -24.36
C SER A 811 2.43 14.62 -25.58
N PRO A 812 2.35 14.07 -26.81
CA PRO A 812 2.59 14.81 -28.05
C PRO A 812 1.69 16.05 -28.25
N LYS A 813 0.58 16.17 -27.51
CA LYS A 813 -0.29 17.36 -27.53
C LYS A 813 0.45 18.63 -27.12
N ILE A 814 1.58 18.53 -26.43
CA ILE A 814 2.43 19.65 -26.01
C ILE A 814 2.85 20.55 -27.19
N ILE A 815 2.92 20.00 -28.42
CA ILE A 815 3.26 20.75 -29.64
C ILE A 815 2.19 21.80 -29.99
N LYS A 816 0.94 21.61 -29.52
CA LYS A 816 -0.19 22.55 -29.75
C LYS A 816 -0.22 23.71 -28.76
N ILE A 817 0.67 23.74 -27.76
CA ILE A 817 0.72 24.79 -26.72
C ILE A 817 0.72 26.22 -27.30
N PRO A 818 1.53 26.57 -28.33
CA PRO A 818 1.55 27.93 -28.86
C PRO A 818 0.19 28.38 -29.41
N PHE A 819 -0.55 27.47 -30.04
CA PHE A 819 -1.90 27.74 -30.56
C PHE A 819 -2.93 27.81 -29.42
N LEU A 820 -2.86 26.88 -28.47
CA LEU A 820 -3.76 26.83 -27.31
C LEU A 820 -3.60 28.04 -26.39
N LEU A 821 -2.38 28.56 -26.21
CA LEU A 821 -2.14 29.73 -25.36
C LEU A 821 -2.95 30.96 -25.77
N SER A 822 -3.11 31.20 -27.08
CA SER A 822 -3.86 32.35 -27.57
C SER A 822 -5.32 32.34 -27.10
N ARG A 823 -5.98 31.18 -27.20
CA ARG A 823 -7.34 30.93 -26.71
C ARG A 823 -7.41 30.87 -25.19
N PHE A 824 -6.32 30.45 -24.54
CA PHE A 824 -6.22 30.35 -23.09
C PHE A 824 -6.14 31.73 -22.42
N THR A 825 -5.54 32.72 -23.08
CA THR A 825 -5.39 34.10 -22.59
C THR A 825 -6.52 35.06 -23.01
N ASP A 826 -7.59 34.57 -23.63
CA ASP A 826 -8.73 35.39 -24.06
C ASP A 826 -9.61 35.80 -22.88
N PHE A 827 -9.48 37.06 -22.46
CA PHE A 827 -10.21 37.60 -21.32
C PHE A 827 -11.73 37.62 -21.51
N SER A 828 -12.23 37.97 -22.71
CA SER A 828 -13.66 38.08 -22.95
C SER A 828 -14.35 36.73 -22.80
N ILE A 829 -13.75 35.67 -23.35
CA ILE A 829 -14.27 34.30 -23.23
C ILE A 829 -14.16 33.80 -21.78
N ASN A 830 -12.99 33.97 -21.16
CA ASN A 830 -12.75 33.50 -19.79
C ASN A 830 -13.66 34.21 -18.77
N SER A 831 -13.86 35.52 -18.93
CA SER A 831 -14.74 36.32 -18.07
C SER A 831 -16.21 35.92 -18.22
N ALA A 832 -16.70 35.71 -19.45
CA ALA A 832 -18.07 35.24 -19.70
C ALA A 832 -18.33 33.88 -19.04
N ARG A 833 -17.43 32.90 -19.27
CA ARG A 833 -17.52 31.57 -18.65
C ARG A 833 -17.50 31.61 -17.13
N THR A 834 -16.66 32.47 -16.55
CA THR A 834 -16.58 32.65 -15.09
C THR A 834 -17.89 33.21 -14.53
N LYS A 835 -18.45 34.25 -15.17
CA LYS A 835 -19.73 34.86 -14.75
C LYS A 835 -20.88 33.87 -14.81
N ASP A 836 -20.99 33.12 -15.90
CA ASP A 836 -22.05 32.12 -16.08
C ASP A 836 -21.97 31.02 -15.01
N SER A 837 -20.77 30.50 -14.74
CA SER A 837 -20.55 29.48 -13.71
C SER A 837 -20.88 30.02 -12.31
N PHE A 838 -20.33 31.19 -11.92
CA PHE A 838 -20.58 31.76 -10.59
C PHE A 838 -22.07 32.08 -10.37
N HIS A 839 -22.77 32.63 -11.37
CA HIS A 839 -24.18 32.96 -11.25
C HIS A 839 -25.05 31.72 -11.04
N ASN A 840 -24.79 30.64 -11.80
CA ASN A 840 -25.54 29.39 -11.66
C ASN A 840 -25.26 28.68 -10.34
N ILE A 841 -24.00 28.63 -9.91
CA ILE A 841 -23.60 27.96 -8.68
C ILE A 841 -24.12 28.73 -7.46
N ARG A 842 -23.99 30.06 -7.43
CA ARG A 842 -24.52 30.87 -6.32
C ARG A 842 -26.02 30.66 -6.14
N ARG A 843 -26.80 30.63 -7.22
CA ARG A 843 -28.25 30.37 -7.15
C ARG A 843 -28.57 29.01 -6.48
N LYS A 844 -27.78 27.97 -6.77
CA LYS A 844 -27.93 26.66 -6.13
C LYS A 844 -27.53 26.71 -4.64
N LEU A 845 -26.40 27.34 -4.32
CA LEU A 845 -25.93 27.47 -2.95
C LEU A 845 -26.92 28.24 -2.07
N ASP A 846 -27.50 29.35 -2.58
CA ASP A 846 -28.52 30.13 -1.87
C ASP A 846 -29.78 29.29 -1.56
N THR A 847 -30.11 28.34 -2.44
CA THR A 847 -31.25 27.43 -2.25
C THR A 847 -30.92 26.38 -1.19
N ILE A 848 -29.72 25.80 -1.26
CA ILE A 848 -29.22 24.80 -0.29
C ILE A 848 -29.13 25.41 1.11
N GLU A 849 -28.55 26.61 1.24
CA GLU A 849 -28.35 27.30 2.51
C GLU A 849 -29.68 27.59 3.26
N LYS A 850 -30.74 27.93 2.52
CA LYS A 850 -32.07 28.20 3.08
C LYS A 850 -32.85 26.94 3.44
N THR A 851 -32.37 25.76 3.06
CA THR A 851 -33.06 24.50 3.30
C THR A 851 -32.85 24.04 4.75
N ALA A 852 -33.94 23.78 5.48
CA ALA A 852 -33.88 23.27 6.85
C ALA A 852 -33.44 21.78 6.89
N LEU A 853 -32.18 21.53 7.28
CA LEU A 853 -31.56 20.19 7.27
C LEU A 853 -32.32 19.16 8.12
N THR A 854 -32.90 19.59 9.25
CA THR A 854 -33.69 18.72 10.15
C THR A 854 -34.94 18.14 9.47
N SER A 855 -35.44 18.78 8.41
CA SER A 855 -36.61 18.29 7.67
C SER A 855 -36.26 17.32 6.52
N LEU A 856 -34.98 17.25 6.12
CA LEU A 856 -34.53 16.37 5.04
C LEU A 856 -34.33 14.94 5.52
N PRO A 857 -34.63 13.89 4.74
CA PRO A 857 -34.25 12.51 5.07
C PRO A 857 -32.74 12.27 4.88
N ALA A 858 -32.18 11.23 5.52
CA ALA A 858 -30.74 10.91 5.46
C ALA A 858 -30.19 10.77 4.02
N LYS A 859 -30.95 10.13 3.12
CA LYS A 859 -30.60 10.02 1.69
C LYS A 859 -30.52 11.38 0.98
N ALA A 860 -31.36 12.34 1.38
CA ALA A 860 -31.32 13.68 0.80
C ALA A 860 -30.13 14.48 1.33
N LEU A 861 -29.73 14.29 2.60
CA LEU A 861 -28.49 14.87 3.14
C LEU A 861 -27.27 14.33 2.39
N ILE A 862 -27.20 13.01 2.15
CA ILE A 862 -26.13 12.40 1.36
C ILE A 862 -26.07 12.99 -0.05
N ARG A 863 -27.24 13.08 -0.73
CA ARG A 863 -27.32 13.69 -2.06
C ARG A 863 -26.89 15.16 -2.06
N GLN A 864 -27.22 15.91 -1.01
CA GLN A 864 -26.79 17.30 -0.87
C GLN A 864 -25.27 17.40 -0.69
N ILE A 865 -24.64 16.50 0.08
CA ILE A 865 -23.18 16.42 0.20
C ILE A 865 -22.55 16.12 -1.17
N MET A 866 -23.09 15.15 -1.93
CA MET A 866 -22.64 14.85 -3.30
C MET A 866 -22.72 16.08 -4.21
N GLU A 867 -23.88 16.74 -4.24
CA GLU A 867 -24.09 17.92 -5.07
C GLU A 867 -23.12 19.05 -4.70
N LEU A 868 -22.86 19.27 -3.41
CA LEU A 868 -21.89 20.28 -2.95
C LEU A 868 -20.45 19.94 -3.35
N MET A 869 -20.07 18.67 -3.37
CA MET A 869 -18.75 18.23 -3.86
C MET A 869 -18.62 18.46 -5.37
N GLU A 870 -19.64 18.12 -6.16
CA GLU A 870 -19.69 18.39 -7.61
C GLU A 870 -19.58 19.90 -7.91
N LEU A 871 -20.31 20.74 -7.16
CA LEU A 871 -20.23 22.20 -7.30
C LEU A 871 -18.84 22.73 -6.94
N SER A 872 -18.20 22.19 -5.90
CA SER A 872 -16.85 22.58 -5.51
C SER A 872 -15.81 22.21 -6.57
N GLU A 873 -15.96 21.07 -7.25
CA GLU A 873 -15.10 20.65 -8.35
C GLU A 873 -15.28 21.57 -9.57
N GLU A 874 -16.52 21.92 -9.93
CA GLU A 874 -16.80 22.87 -11.01
C GLU A 874 -16.18 24.25 -10.72
N LEU A 875 -16.29 24.73 -9.49
CA LEU A 875 -15.65 25.97 -9.05
C LEU A 875 -14.12 25.88 -9.10
N ALA A 876 -13.54 24.76 -8.67
CA ALA A 876 -12.09 24.55 -8.72
C ALA A 876 -11.58 24.54 -10.17
N TYR A 877 -12.29 23.89 -11.09
CA TYR A 877 -11.94 23.90 -12.51
C TYR A 877 -12.07 25.31 -13.10
N THR A 878 -13.15 26.03 -12.82
CA THR A 878 -13.35 27.42 -13.26
C THR A 878 -12.27 28.35 -12.71
N ARG A 879 -11.90 28.17 -11.45
CA ARG A 879 -10.80 28.88 -10.78
C ARG A 879 -9.49 28.69 -11.51
N PHE A 880 -9.06 27.45 -11.77
CA PHE A 880 -7.77 27.20 -12.42
C PHE A 880 -7.79 27.55 -13.91
N ARG A 881 -8.80 27.07 -14.65
CA ARG A 881 -8.86 27.16 -16.11
C ARG A 881 -9.10 28.57 -16.63
N TYR A 882 -10.00 29.32 -15.99
CA TYR A 882 -10.45 30.61 -16.50
C TYR A 882 -9.90 31.81 -15.75
N ASN A 883 -9.31 31.62 -14.55
CA ASN A 883 -8.83 32.75 -13.74
C ASN A 883 -7.34 32.65 -13.39
N ILE A 884 -6.90 31.63 -12.65
CA ILE A 884 -5.51 31.53 -12.17
C ILE A 884 -4.52 31.36 -13.31
N PHE A 885 -4.64 30.30 -14.12
CA PHE A 885 -3.63 30.04 -15.15
C PHE A 885 -3.64 31.11 -16.27
N PRO A 886 -4.80 31.62 -16.74
CA PRO A 886 -4.82 32.76 -17.65
C PRO A 886 -4.14 34.00 -17.05
N SER A 887 -4.38 34.32 -15.78
CA SER A 887 -3.70 35.44 -15.09
C SER A 887 -2.19 35.27 -15.09
N VAL A 888 -1.69 34.07 -14.77
CA VAL A 888 -0.25 33.76 -14.79
C VAL A 888 0.33 33.91 -16.21
N ALA A 889 -0.39 33.45 -17.23
CA ALA A 889 0.04 33.58 -18.62
C ALA A 889 0.09 35.06 -19.05
N VAL A 890 -0.93 35.85 -18.74
CA VAL A 890 -0.97 37.29 -19.04
C VAL A 890 0.12 38.06 -18.30
N SER A 891 0.34 37.75 -17.02
CA SER A 891 1.41 38.32 -16.21
C SER A 891 2.79 38.09 -16.84
N LYS A 892 3.08 36.87 -17.29
CA LYS A 892 4.34 36.56 -18.00
C LYS A 892 4.51 37.35 -19.31
N LEU A 893 3.43 37.66 -20.03
CA LEU A 893 3.49 38.45 -21.26
C LEU A 893 3.93 39.91 -21.00
N ILE A 894 3.55 40.48 -19.86
CA ILE A 894 3.86 41.89 -19.53
C ILE A 894 5.08 42.06 -18.60
N HIS A 895 5.58 40.97 -18.00
CA HIS A 895 6.66 40.97 -17.00
C HIS A 895 7.91 41.76 -17.42
N HIS A 896 8.38 41.58 -18.67
CA HIS A 896 9.56 42.29 -19.16
C HIS A 896 9.32 43.80 -19.27
N ASP A 897 8.11 44.22 -19.65
CA ASP A 897 7.78 45.63 -19.73
C ASP A 897 7.61 46.25 -18.34
N LEU A 898 7.05 45.53 -17.36
CA LEU A 898 6.99 45.98 -15.96
C LEU A 898 8.40 46.18 -15.36
N LYS A 899 9.33 45.27 -15.62
CA LYS A 899 10.72 45.40 -15.15
C LYS A 899 11.51 46.57 -15.73
N LYS A 900 11.07 47.14 -16.86
CA LYS A 900 11.66 48.37 -17.42
C LYS A 900 11.26 49.61 -16.63
N ILE A 901 10.12 49.57 -15.94
CA ILE A 901 9.62 50.65 -15.10
C ILE A 901 10.33 50.65 -13.76
N ASP A 902 10.38 49.47 -13.13
CA ASP A 902 11.10 49.25 -11.88
C ASP A 902 11.55 47.78 -11.82
N LYS A 903 12.84 47.57 -11.58
CA LYS A 903 13.45 46.23 -11.56
C LYS A 903 12.90 45.34 -10.45
N ASN A 904 12.37 45.94 -9.38
CA ASN A 904 11.81 45.25 -8.21
C ASN A 904 10.29 45.05 -8.31
N MET A 905 9.64 45.58 -9.37
CA MET A 905 8.19 45.49 -9.54
C MET A 905 7.74 44.07 -9.88
N ASN A 906 6.63 43.66 -9.27
CA ASN A 906 5.98 42.37 -9.49
C ASN A 906 4.48 42.53 -9.80
N GLU A 907 3.81 41.43 -10.13
CA GLU A 907 2.39 41.41 -10.49
C GLU A 907 1.45 41.83 -9.35
N TYR A 908 1.87 41.68 -8.08
CA TYR A 908 1.07 42.01 -6.91
C TYR A 908 1.04 43.52 -6.63
N ASP A 909 2.06 44.26 -7.06
CA ASP A 909 2.07 45.73 -7.00
C ASP A 909 0.89 46.34 -7.79
N LEU A 910 0.41 45.61 -8.81
CA LEU A 910 -0.73 45.99 -9.64
C LEU A 910 -2.09 45.82 -8.94
N LEU A 911 -2.14 45.16 -7.77
CA LEU A 911 -3.37 44.88 -7.03
C LEU A 911 -3.71 45.95 -5.99
N SER A 912 -2.82 46.93 -5.77
CA SER A 912 -3.09 48.02 -4.84
C SER A 912 -4.38 48.78 -5.20
N ASN A 913 -5.14 49.16 -4.17
CA ASN A 913 -6.44 49.82 -4.28
C ASN A 913 -7.44 49.05 -5.19
N LEU A 914 -7.52 47.73 -5.02
CA LEU A 914 -8.49 46.86 -5.68
C LEU A 914 -9.46 46.29 -4.64
N SER A 915 -10.76 46.43 -4.87
CA SER A 915 -11.77 45.78 -4.03
C SER A 915 -11.96 44.33 -4.49
N TYR A 916 -11.76 43.39 -3.56
CA TYR A 916 -12.00 41.96 -3.73
C TYR A 916 -12.48 41.36 -2.40
N LYS A 917 -12.96 40.11 -2.41
CA LYS A 917 -13.70 39.50 -1.29
C LYS A 917 -12.95 39.57 0.05
N THR A 918 -11.68 39.12 0.08
CA THR A 918 -10.85 39.12 1.29
C THR A 918 -10.48 40.53 1.77
N TRP A 919 -10.28 41.49 0.85
CA TRP A 919 -10.06 42.90 1.19
C TRP A 919 -11.29 43.54 1.84
N ASN A 920 -12.47 43.33 1.26
CA ASN A 920 -13.73 43.85 1.80
C ASN A 920 -14.03 43.25 3.18
N LEU A 921 -13.76 41.95 3.35
CA LEU A 921 -13.83 41.28 4.65
C LEU A 921 -12.99 42.00 5.71
N ASN A 922 -11.73 42.34 5.40
CA ASN A 922 -10.85 43.05 6.34
C ASN A 922 -11.36 44.45 6.70
N ILE A 923 -11.93 45.18 5.73
CA ILE A 923 -12.55 46.49 5.98
C ILE A 923 -13.74 46.35 6.93
N GLU A 924 -14.64 45.39 6.70
CA GLU A 924 -15.80 45.20 7.56
C GLU A 924 -15.42 44.68 8.96
N LEU A 925 -14.39 43.84 9.07
CA LEU A 925 -13.80 43.47 10.37
C LEU A 925 -13.31 44.68 11.16
N LYS A 926 -12.62 45.62 10.51
CA LYS A 926 -12.17 46.87 11.14
C LYS A 926 -13.35 47.74 11.58
N LYS A 927 -14.43 47.80 10.80
CA LYS A 927 -15.65 48.52 11.19
C LYS A 927 -16.32 47.89 12.42
N LEU A 928 -16.38 46.56 12.50
CA LEU A 928 -16.88 45.86 13.69
C LEU A 928 -16.02 46.14 14.92
N SER A 929 -14.69 46.04 14.79
CA SER A 929 -13.75 46.34 15.88
C SER A 929 -13.85 47.82 16.31
N GLY A 930 -13.93 48.74 15.35
CA GLY A 930 -14.10 50.18 15.61
C GLY A 930 -15.44 50.51 16.29
N TYR A 931 -16.50 49.74 16.02
CA TYR A 931 -17.77 49.89 16.73
C TYR A 931 -17.66 49.45 18.19
N ILE A 932 -16.96 48.34 18.47
CA ILE A 932 -16.67 47.93 19.85
C ILE A 932 -15.93 49.05 20.61
N HIS A 933 -14.90 49.63 19.99
CA HIS A 933 -14.13 50.74 20.57
C HIS A 933 -14.94 52.05 20.72
N SER A 934 -15.98 52.26 19.91
CA SER A 934 -16.82 53.46 20.01
C SER A 934 -17.73 53.50 21.24
N SER A 935 -17.87 52.38 21.96
CA SER A 935 -18.65 52.26 23.19
C SER A 935 -17.77 51.74 24.34
N PRO A 936 -17.39 52.60 25.31
CA PRO A 936 -16.51 52.20 26.43
C PRO A 936 -17.05 51.04 27.27
N GLU A 937 -18.37 50.95 27.42
CA GLU A 937 -19.04 49.87 28.16
C GLU A 937 -18.95 48.54 27.40
N LEU A 938 -19.15 48.56 26.08
CA LEU A 938 -19.03 47.37 25.22
C LEU A 938 -17.59 46.89 25.14
N GLU A 939 -16.62 47.81 25.09
CA GLU A 939 -15.19 47.50 25.08
C GLU A 939 -14.74 46.82 26.37
N GLN A 940 -15.15 47.33 27.54
CA GLN A 940 -14.85 46.68 28.83
C GLN A 940 -15.43 45.27 28.92
N LEU A 941 -16.69 45.09 28.51
CA LEU A 941 -17.34 43.78 28.49
C LEU A 941 -16.64 42.81 27.51
N PHE A 942 -16.21 43.31 26.35
CA PHE A 942 -15.52 42.51 25.34
C PHE A 942 -14.13 42.06 25.81
N VAL A 943 -13.39 42.93 26.49
CA VAL A 943 -12.06 42.61 27.05
C VAL A 943 -12.17 41.62 28.21
N ALA A 944 -13.24 41.72 29.02
CA ALA A 944 -13.50 40.84 30.16
C ALA A 944 -14.05 39.44 29.78
N LEU A 945 -14.22 39.13 28.50
CA LEU A 945 -14.73 37.84 28.04
C LEU A 945 -13.80 36.68 28.43
N ASP A 946 -14.29 35.79 29.30
CA ASP A 946 -13.64 34.51 29.57
C ASP A 946 -13.86 33.54 28.41
N ARG A 947 -12.87 33.46 27.52
CA ARG A 947 -12.90 32.61 26.33
C ARG A 947 -12.63 31.13 26.63
N ALA A 948 -12.27 30.76 27.86
CA ALA A 948 -12.22 29.36 28.25
C ALA A 948 -13.64 28.77 28.43
N ASN A 949 -14.65 29.63 28.62
CA ASN A 949 -16.05 29.23 28.67
C ASN A 949 -16.68 29.23 27.24
N PRO A 950 -17.12 28.07 26.73
CA PRO A 950 -17.70 27.95 25.38
C PRO A 950 -18.98 28.77 25.15
N ARG A 951 -19.67 29.21 26.22
CA ARG A 951 -20.92 29.98 26.13
C ARG A 951 -20.71 31.49 26.21
N ALA A 952 -19.56 31.95 26.66
CA ALA A 952 -19.32 33.37 26.95
C ALA A 952 -19.55 34.28 25.74
N ILE A 953 -19.11 33.87 24.54
CA ILE A 953 -19.33 34.63 23.31
C ILE A 953 -20.82 34.68 22.95
N SER A 954 -21.53 33.55 23.03
CA SER A 954 -22.95 33.48 22.70
C SER A 954 -23.83 34.31 23.64
N GLU A 955 -23.48 34.35 24.93
CA GLU A 955 -24.15 35.17 25.94
C GLU A 955 -23.87 36.66 25.72
N PHE A 956 -22.61 37.02 25.45
CA PHE A 956 -22.22 38.39 25.11
C PHE A 956 -22.99 38.94 23.90
N VAL A 957 -23.04 38.17 22.81
CA VAL A 957 -23.76 38.57 21.59
C VAL A 957 -25.26 38.71 21.87
N SER A 958 -25.84 37.80 22.66
CA SER A 958 -27.27 37.84 22.98
C SER A 958 -27.66 39.07 23.83
N ASN A 959 -26.75 39.53 24.70
CA ASN A 959 -26.96 40.68 25.56
C ASN A 959 -26.74 42.03 24.86
N GLN A 960 -26.29 42.04 23.60
CA GLN A 960 -25.93 43.25 22.85
C GLN A 960 -26.63 43.28 21.47
N PRO A 961 -27.92 43.69 21.40
CA PRO A 961 -28.74 43.56 20.19
C PRO A 961 -28.23 44.37 18.98
N ASP A 962 -27.69 45.57 19.21
CA ASP A 962 -27.14 46.40 18.13
C ASP A 962 -25.85 45.81 17.54
N PHE A 963 -24.98 45.28 18.41
CA PHE A 963 -23.77 44.57 17.99
C PHE A 963 -24.14 43.28 17.26
N LYS A 964 -25.12 42.52 17.77
CA LYS A 964 -25.64 41.30 17.15
C LYS A 964 -26.13 41.56 15.73
N SER A 965 -26.90 42.61 15.50
CA SER A 965 -27.37 42.96 14.15
C SER A 965 -26.22 43.25 13.18
N LYS A 966 -25.19 43.98 13.62
CA LYS A 966 -23.99 44.25 12.80
C LYS A 966 -23.18 42.99 12.53
N LEU A 967 -23.02 42.13 13.53
CA LEU A 967 -22.35 40.84 13.41
C LEU A 967 -23.10 39.91 12.45
N GLU A 968 -24.43 39.84 12.51
CA GLU A 968 -25.25 39.05 11.60
C GLU A 968 -25.10 39.53 10.15
N ASN A 969 -25.10 40.84 9.91
CA ASN A 969 -24.84 41.40 8.58
C ASN A 969 -23.45 41.00 8.04
N PHE A 970 -22.42 41.04 8.90
CA PHE A 970 -21.09 40.59 8.54
C PHE A 970 -21.04 39.08 8.23
N LEU A 971 -21.67 38.26 9.07
CA LEU A 971 -21.70 36.80 8.89
C LEU A 971 -22.47 36.42 7.63
N ASN A 972 -23.58 37.09 7.31
CA ASN A 972 -24.33 36.84 6.07
C ASN A 972 -23.47 37.01 4.81
N GLU A 973 -22.47 37.91 4.84
CA GLU A 973 -21.60 38.15 3.69
C GLU A 973 -20.27 37.35 3.75
N PHE A 974 -19.73 37.05 4.93
CA PHE A 974 -18.38 36.51 5.11
C PHE A 974 -18.29 35.30 6.05
N GLY A 975 -19.40 34.85 6.64
CA GLY A 975 -19.43 33.85 7.71
C GLY A 975 -18.95 32.46 7.30
N TRP A 976 -18.99 32.13 6.01
CA TRP A 976 -18.43 30.88 5.48
C TRP A 976 -16.90 30.84 5.43
N LYS A 977 -16.23 31.96 5.74
CA LYS A 977 -14.76 31.99 5.85
C LYS A 977 -14.31 30.99 6.92
N SER A 978 -13.34 30.16 6.55
CA SER A 978 -12.85 29.06 7.38
C SER A 978 -11.37 29.20 7.74
N ASN A 979 -10.94 28.44 8.75
CA ASN A 979 -9.55 28.40 9.20
C ASN A 979 -8.60 27.68 8.21
N SER A 980 -9.13 26.87 7.30
CA SER A 980 -8.36 26.29 6.18
C SER A 980 -9.28 26.13 4.97
N SER A 981 -8.94 26.85 3.89
CA SER A 981 -9.76 26.86 2.67
C SER A 981 -9.71 25.58 1.83
N TYR A 982 -8.84 24.62 2.17
CA TYR A 982 -8.68 23.35 1.44
C TYR A 982 -9.24 22.13 2.20
N CYS A 983 -9.32 22.20 3.53
CA CYS A 983 -9.88 21.13 4.35
C CYS A 983 -11.40 21.29 4.46
N ALA A 984 -12.16 20.44 3.79
CA ALA A 984 -13.61 20.60 3.72
C ALA A 984 -14.31 20.22 5.03
N PHE A 985 -13.88 19.19 5.75
CA PHE A 985 -14.51 18.66 6.94
C PHE A 985 -13.67 18.84 8.21
N GLY A 986 -12.34 18.94 8.07
CA GLY A 986 -11.41 19.24 9.16
C GLY A 986 -11.25 20.73 9.49
N SER A 987 -11.89 21.64 8.75
CA SER A 987 -11.93 23.08 9.06
C SER A 987 -13.24 23.51 9.71
N VAL A 988 -13.23 24.70 10.30
CA VAL A 988 -14.38 25.34 10.93
C VAL A 988 -14.53 26.75 10.37
N SER A 989 -15.77 27.16 10.07
CA SER A 989 -16.14 28.50 9.61
C SER A 989 -16.72 29.36 10.72
N TRP A 990 -16.81 30.68 10.50
CA TRP A 990 -17.39 31.60 11.48
C TRP A 990 -18.89 31.42 11.72
N PHE A 991 -19.62 30.83 10.76
CA PHE A 991 -21.00 30.39 10.99
C PHE A 991 -21.11 29.22 11.97
N GLU A 992 -20.07 28.40 12.08
CA GLU A 992 -20.04 27.22 12.95
C GLU A 992 -19.45 27.55 14.32
N ASN A 993 -18.40 28.38 14.38
CA ASN A 993 -17.77 28.83 15.62
C ASN A 993 -17.20 30.26 15.48
N LEU A 994 -17.54 31.15 16.42
CA LEU A 994 -17.12 32.56 16.45
C LEU A 994 -15.77 32.83 17.14
N ASP A 995 -15.17 31.85 17.81
CA ASP A 995 -13.95 32.02 18.62
C ASP A 995 -12.83 32.70 17.84
N SER A 996 -12.52 32.19 16.64
CA SER A 996 -11.47 32.75 15.78
C SER A 996 -11.76 34.20 15.36
N LEU A 997 -13.03 34.52 15.10
CA LEU A 997 -13.46 35.87 14.71
C LEU A 997 -13.29 36.85 15.87
N PHE A 998 -13.67 36.45 17.09
CA PHE A 998 -13.53 37.28 18.29
C PHE A 998 -12.07 37.48 18.70
N SER A 999 -11.21 36.49 18.46
CA SER A 999 -9.76 36.65 18.60
C SER A 999 -9.21 37.69 17.64
N MET A 1000 -9.61 37.67 16.37
CA MET A 1000 -9.21 38.70 15.40
C MET A 1000 -9.71 40.09 15.77
N LEU A 1001 -10.97 40.22 16.21
CA LEU A 1001 -11.54 41.51 16.61
C LEU A 1001 -10.77 42.16 17.77
N LYS A 1002 -10.28 41.35 18.73
CA LYS A 1002 -9.46 41.81 19.85
C LYS A 1002 -8.07 42.26 19.43
N VAL A 1003 -7.40 41.52 18.56
CA VAL A 1003 -6.09 41.95 18.01
C VAL A 1003 -6.22 43.28 17.28
N LEU A 1004 -7.28 43.46 16.51
CA LEU A 1004 -7.52 44.72 15.79
C LEU A 1004 -7.78 45.91 16.72
N GLN A 1005 -8.22 45.71 17.98
CA GLN A 1005 -8.35 46.79 18.97
C GLN A 1005 -6.99 47.43 19.30
N ASN A 1006 -5.90 46.65 19.23
CA ASN A 1006 -4.54 47.14 19.52
C ASN A 1006 -3.89 47.83 18.31
N SER A 1007 -4.52 47.79 17.13
CA SER A 1007 -4.01 48.45 15.94
C SER A 1007 -4.49 49.91 15.88
N GLY A 1008 -3.56 50.86 16.07
CA GLY A 1008 -3.86 52.29 15.92
C GLY A 1008 -4.37 52.62 14.51
N ARG A 1009 -5.25 53.62 14.41
CA ARG A 1009 -5.81 54.16 13.15
C ARG A 1009 -4.71 54.75 12.25
N ASN A 1010 -3.99 53.94 11.49
CA ASN A 1010 -3.12 54.43 10.43
C ASN A 1010 -3.40 53.68 9.13
N GLU A 1011 -4.10 54.34 8.21
CA GLU A 1011 -4.13 53.98 6.80
C GLU A 1011 -4.00 55.26 5.97
N GLU A 1012 -2.78 55.58 5.55
CA GLU A 1012 -2.62 56.22 4.25
C GLU A 1012 -2.59 55.11 3.21
N ALA A 1013 -3.67 54.98 2.44
CA ALA A 1013 -3.71 54.08 1.30
C ALA A 1013 -2.62 54.51 0.30
N SER A 1014 -1.63 53.63 0.07
CA SER A 1014 -0.54 53.94 -0.85
C SER A 1014 -1.06 54.14 -2.28
N ASP A 1015 -0.78 55.31 -2.87
CA ASP A 1015 -1.03 55.68 -4.29
C ASP A 1015 -0.20 54.85 -5.30
N LYS A 1016 0.25 53.65 -4.93
CA LYS A 1016 1.18 52.81 -5.68
C LYS A 1016 0.65 52.47 -7.08
N PHE A 1017 -0.61 52.05 -7.21
CA PHE A 1017 -1.23 51.74 -8.50
C PHE A 1017 -1.26 52.96 -9.44
N GLN A 1018 -1.72 54.11 -8.96
CA GLN A 1018 -1.81 55.34 -9.77
C GLN A 1018 -0.43 55.82 -10.23
N ASN A 1019 0.58 55.68 -9.36
CA ASN A 1019 1.97 55.96 -9.70
C ASN A 1019 2.49 55.03 -10.80
N ILE A 1020 2.15 53.73 -10.76
CA ILE A 1020 2.52 52.76 -11.81
C ILE A 1020 1.86 53.13 -13.14
N MET A 1021 0.56 53.42 -13.15
CA MET A 1021 -0.20 53.78 -14.36
C MET A 1021 0.33 55.08 -15.00
N THR A 1022 0.76 56.04 -14.18
CA THR A 1022 1.40 57.28 -14.62
C THR A 1022 2.76 57.00 -15.26
N LYS A 1023 3.59 56.15 -14.64
CA LYS A 1023 4.90 55.75 -15.19
C LYS A 1023 4.77 55.01 -16.52
N ILE A 1024 3.81 54.09 -16.67
CA ILE A 1024 3.53 53.39 -17.94
C ILE A 1024 3.24 54.39 -19.06
N THR A 1025 2.40 55.39 -18.78
CA THR A 1025 2.01 56.40 -19.78
C THR A 1025 3.18 57.30 -20.19
N LYS A 1026 4.14 57.56 -19.29
CA LYS A 1026 5.34 58.37 -19.58
C LYS A 1026 6.44 57.60 -20.32
N GLN A 1027 6.56 56.30 -20.09
CA GLN A 1027 7.73 55.52 -20.54
C GLN A 1027 7.52 54.76 -21.85
N PHE A 1028 6.27 54.49 -22.25
CA PHE A 1028 5.93 53.77 -23.47
C PHE A 1028 5.13 54.63 -24.43
N ASP A 1029 5.19 54.30 -25.73
CA ASP A 1029 4.36 54.92 -26.75
C ASP A 1029 2.87 54.61 -26.51
N LYS A 1030 1.98 55.51 -26.97
CA LYS A 1030 0.53 55.46 -26.68
C LYS A 1030 -0.08 54.07 -26.95
N LYS A 1031 0.23 53.47 -28.10
CA LYS A 1031 -0.31 52.15 -28.50
C LYS A 1031 0.14 51.03 -27.56
N LYS A 1032 1.41 51.04 -27.13
CA LYS A 1032 1.93 50.05 -26.18
C LYS A 1032 1.44 50.30 -24.75
N ALA A 1033 1.36 51.56 -24.33
CA ALA A 1033 0.82 51.94 -23.03
C ALA A 1033 -0.64 51.47 -22.88
N ASP A 1034 -1.50 51.73 -23.88
CA ASP A 1034 -2.91 51.31 -23.85
C ASP A 1034 -3.06 49.78 -23.81
N ARG A 1035 -2.22 49.04 -24.55
CA ARG A 1035 -2.19 47.57 -24.49
C ARG A 1035 -1.77 47.06 -23.10
N LEU A 1036 -0.76 47.67 -22.48
CA LEU A 1036 -0.31 47.28 -21.14
C LEU A 1036 -1.39 47.57 -20.09
N LYS A 1037 -2.05 48.74 -20.15
CA LYS A 1037 -3.16 49.09 -19.24
C LYS A 1037 -4.29 48.07 -19.33
N THR A 1038 -4.70 47.72 -20.55
CA THR A 1038 -5.74 46.70 -20.77
C THR A 1038 -5.35 45.36 -20.13
N LYS A 1039 -4.11 44.90 -20.35
CA LYS A 1039 -3.62 43.64 -19.76
C LYS A 1039 -3.51 43.68 -18.23
N ILE A 1040 -3.19 44.84 -17.65
CA ILE A 1040 -3.19 45.05 -16.20
C ILE A 1040 -4.62 44.98 -15.63
N GLU A 1041 -5.59 45.58 -16.31
CA GLU A 1041 -7.01 45.48 -15.93
C GLU A 1041 -7.53 44.03 -15.99
N GLU A 1042 -7.12 43.26 -17.01
CA GLU A 1042 -7.42 41.83 -17.10
C GLU A 1042 -6.87 41.06 -15.88
N ILE A 1043 -5.61 41.29 -15.49
CA ILE A 1043 -4.99 40.66 -14.31
C ILE A 1043 -5.76 41.03 -13.03
N ARG A 1044 -6.12 42.30 -12.85
CA ARG A 1044 -6.90 42.77 -11.70
C ARG A 1044 -8.28 42.09 -11.65
N ALA A 1045 -8.95 41.96 -12.80
CA ALA A 1045 -10.24 41.27 -12.87
C ALA A 1045 -10.13 39.76 -12.58
N TYR A 1046 -9.11 39.07 -13.09
CA TYR A 1046 -8.86 37.67 -12.75
C TYR A 1046 -8.59 37.48 -11.24
N HIS A 1047 -7.93 38.43 -10.60
CA HIS A 1047 -7.69 38.39 -9.16
C HIS A 1047 -8.99 38.48 -8.34
N VAL A 1048 -9.91 39.39 -8.72
CA VAL A 1048 -11.23 39.48 -8.07
C VAL A 1048 -11.98 38.15 -8.17
N ASN A 1049 -12.03 37.54 -9.36
CA ASN A 1049 -12.70 36.26 -9.57
C ASN A 1049 -12.00 35.09 -8.86
N ARG A 1050 -10.66 35.14 -8.75
CA ARG A 1050 -9.89 34.18 -7.97
C ARG A 1050 -10.31 34.25 -6.50
N GLU A 1051 -10.43 35.43 -5.90
CA GLU A 1051 -10.84 35.50 -4.49
C GLU A 1051 -12.30 35.05 -4.29
N GLU A 1052 -13.18 35.44 -5.21
CA GLU A 1052 -14.60 35.03 -5.16
C GLU A 1052 -14.78 33.50 -5.29
N SER A 1053 -14.09 32.86 -6.24
CA SER A 1053 -14.16 31.39 -6.39
C SER A 1053 -13.70 30.64 -5.14
N LEU A 1054 -12.70 31.15 -4.41
CA LEU A 1054 -12.23 30.51 -3.18
C LEU A 1054 -13.32 30.55 -2.11
N TYR A 1055 -13.95 31.72 -1.94
CA TYR A 1055 -15.03 31.90 -0.97
C TYR A 1055 -16.24 31.01 -1.28
N LEU A 1056 -16.62 30.86 -2.56
CA LEU A 1056 -17.71 29.97 -2.96
C LEU A 1056 -17.38 28.48 -2.70
N ILE A 1057 -16.11 28.08 -2.85
CA ILE A 1057 -15.66 26.72 -2.47
C ILE A 1057 -15.78 26.53 -0.95
N GLU A 1058 -15.35 27.52 -0.15
CA GLU A 1058 -15.50 27.48 1.31
C GLU A 1058 -16.98 27.40 1.74
N MET A 1059 -17.88 28.09 1.03
CA MET A 1059 -19.33 27.97 1.24
C MET A 1059 -19.83 26.56 0.92
N CYS A 1060 -19.37 25.94 -0.17
CA CYS A 1060 -19.71 24.54 -0.48
C CYS A 1060 -19.29 23.60 0.67
N TYR A 1061 -18.07 23.78 1.17
CA TYR A 1061 -17.51 22.97 2.25
C TYR A 1061 -18.26 23.16 3.58
N GLY A 1062 -18.57 24.41 3.96
CA GLY A 1062 -19.34 24.68 5.17
C GLY A 1062 -20.75 24.10 5.13
N LEU A 1063 -21.43 24.19 3.99
CA LEU A 1063 -22.75 23.58 3.81
C LEU A 1063 -22.66 22.04 3.84
N ALA A 1064 -21.60 21.46 3.25
CA ALA A 1064 -21.40 20.01 3.26
C ALA A 1064 -21.10 19.49 4.66
N ARG A 1065 -20.29 20.21 5.45
CA ARG A 1065 -20.05 19.90 6.87
C ARG A 1065 -21.33 19.89 7.68
N ARG A 1066 -22.17 20.93 7.55
CA ARG A 1066 -23.45 21.00 8.26
C ARG A 1066 -24.33 19.80 7.94
N ALA A 1067 -24.44 19.43 6.66
CA ALA A 1067 -25.19 18.26 6.24
C ALA A 1067 -24.58 16.95 6.77
N ALA A 1068 -23.25 16.82 6.78
CA ALA A 1068 -22.55 15.65 7.29
C ALA A 1068 -22.69 15.49 8.80
N PHE A 1069 -22.55 16.55 9.59
CA PHE A 1069 -22.75 16.46 11.05
C PHE A 1069 -24.21 16.21 11.43
N GLU A 1070 -25.17 16.79 10.70
CA GLU A 1070 -26.58 16.44 10.85
C GLU A 1070 -26.84 14.97 10.50
N LEU A 1071 -26.16 14.43 9.47
CA LEU A 1071 -26.21 13.02 9.14
C LEU A 1071 -25.63 12.16 10.26
N ALA A 1072 -24.49 12.56 10.84
CA ALA A 1072 -23.84 11.86 11.96
C ALA A 1072 -24.76 11.77 13.19
N ASN A 1073 -25.45 12.86 13.53
CA ASN A 1073 -26.41 12.91 14.63
C ASN A 1073 -27.56 11.89 14.50
N ARG A 1074 -27.85 11.43 13.28
CA ARG A 1074 -28.92 10.44 13.02
C ARG A 1074 -28.46 8.99 13.16
N PHE A 1075 -27.16 8.77 13.35
CA PHE A 1075 -26.56 7.44 13.52
C PHE A 1075 -25.74 7.34 14.82
N PRO A 1076 -26.34 7.58 16.00
CA PRO A 1076 -25.64 7.52 17.30
C PRO A 1076 -25.11 6.12 17.65
N GLN A 1077 -25.60 5.06 16.99
CA GLN A 1077 -25.06 3.71 17.13
C GLN A 1077 -23.67 3.53 16.49
N LEU A 1078 -23.37 4.33 15.46
CA LEU A 1078 -22.13 4.30 14.70
C LEU A 1078 -21.10 5.29 15.25
N PHE A 1079 -21.55 6.49 15.63
CA PHE A 1079 -20.69 7.59 16.06
C PHE A 1079 -20.85 7.87 17.56
N GLU A 1080 -19.74 7.98 18.28
CA GLU A 1080 -19.73 8.39 19.71
C GLU A 1080 -19.95 9.90 19.82
N GLN A 1081 -19.39 10.64 18.87
CA GLN A 1081 -19.57 12.08 18.69
C GLN A 1081 -19.85 12.37 17.22
N ALA A 1082 -20.62 13.42 16.91
CA ALA A 1082 -20.90 13.80 15.53
C ALA A 1082 -19.61 14.03 14.70
N ASP A 1083 -18.53 14.46 15.37
CA ASP A 1083 -17.21 14.69 14.77
C ASP A 1083 -16.57 13.43 14.18
N ASP A 1084 -16.98 12.25 14.66
CA ASP A 1084 -16.43 10.96 14.25
C ASP A 1084 -16.68 10.65 12.77
N ILE A 1085 -17.66 11.31 12.14
CA ILE A 1085 -17.94 11.15 10.71
C ILE A 1085 -16.74 11.55 9.84
N ARG A 1086 -15.84 12.42 10.33
CA ARG A 1086 -14.60 12.80 9.64
C ARG A 1086 -13.69 11.60 9.36
N TYR A 1087 -13.79 10.54 10.17
CA TYR A 1087 -13.00 9.32 9.99
C TYR A 1087 -13.55 8.39 8.91
N LEU A 1088 -14.71 8.67 8.33
CA LEU A 1088 -15.19 7.98 7.15
C LEU A 1088 -14.65 8.62 5.88
N THR A 1089 -14.46 7.83 4.82
CA THR A 1089 -14.23 8.38 3.48
C THR A 1089 -15.55 8.88 2.88
N LEU A 1090 -15.46 9.74 1.86
CA LEU A 1090 -16.64 10.29 1.21
C LEU A 1090 -17.54 9.18 0.59
N ASN A 1091 -16.93 8.13 0.05
CA ASN A 1091 -17.65 6.96 -0.47
C ASN A 1091 -18.39 6.22 0.65
N GLU A 1092 -17.74 6.02 1.80
CA GLU A 1092 -18.39 5.37 2.96
C GLU A 1092 -19.56 6.21 3.49
N VAL A 1093 -19.46 7.55 3.46
CA VAL A 1093 -20.59 8.44 3.78
C VAL A 1093 -21.73 8.27 2.79
N TYR A 1094 -21.45 8.06 1.50
CA TYR A 1094 -22.47 7.85 0.46
C TYR A 1094 -23.18 6.51 0.58
N GLU A 1095 -22.55 5.52 1.20
CA GLU A 1095 -23.10 4.18 1.38
C GLU A 1095 -24.03 4.06 2.61
N LEU A 1096 -24.11 5.08 3.48
CA LEU A 1096 -24.97 5.02 4.66
C LEU A 1096 -26.47 4.93 4.29
N PRO A 1097 -27.27 4.03 4.93
CA PRO A 1097 -26.95 3.16 6.05
C PRO A 1097 -26.57 1.72 5.65
N GLY A 1098 -25.41 1.51 4.98
CA GLY A 1098 -24.84 0.20 4.70
C GLY A 1098 -23.77 -0.21 5.73
N ASN A 1099 -23.68 -1.51 6.04
CA ASN A 1099 -22.57 -2.18 6.73
C ASN A 1099 -22.03 -1.51 8.02
N MET A 1100 -22.93 -1.17 8.95
CA MET A 1100 -22.62 -0.35 10.14
C MET A 1100 -21.58 -0.96 11.11
N THR A 1101 -21.49 -2.28 11.23
CA THR A 1101 -20.57 -2.93 12.19
C THR A 1101 -19.12 -2.75 11.77
N ASP A 1102 -18.83 -2.97 10.49
CA ASP A 1102 -17.49 -2.85 9.91
C ASP A 1102 -17.01 -1.40 9.94
N LEU A 1103 -17.92 -0.44 9.67
CA LEU A 1103 -17.60 0.99 9.72
C LEU A 1103 -17.23 1.45 11.13
N LYS A 1104 -17.85 0.89 12.18
CA LYS A 1104 -17.54 1.24 13.57
C LYS A 1104 -16.13 0.82 13.95
N GLU A 1105 -15.74 -0.41 13.61
CA GLU A 1105 -14.38 -0.91 13.83
C GLU A 1105 -13.36 -0.07 13.06
N LEU A 1106 -13.66 0.28 11.81
CA LEU A 1106 -12.81 1.09 10.96
C LEU A 1106 -12.59 2.50 11.53
N ILE A 1107 -13.64 3.15 12.04
CA ILE A 1107 -13.53 4.44 12.73
C ILE A 1107 -12.57 4.33 13.92
N SER A 1108 -12.68 3.28 14.75
CA SER A 1108 -11.78 3.07 15.88
C SER A 1108 -10.32 2.91 15.46
N VAL A 1109 -10.04 2.14 14.40
CA VAL A 1109 -8.68 1.97 13.86
C VAL A 1109 -8.12 3.30 13.32
N ARG A 1110 -8.93 4.08 12.61
CA ARG A 1110 -8.53 5.38 12.03
C ARG A 1110 -8.30 6.43 13.11
N LYS A 1111 -9.14 6.46 14.16
CA LYS A 1111 -8.91 7.27 15.37
C LYS A 1111 -7.57 6.95 16.02
N PHE A 1112 -7.25 5.65 16.17
CA PHE A 1112 -5.97 5.24 16.73
C PHE A 1112 -4.77 5.68 15.87
N ASN A 1113 -4.84 5.51 14.55
CA ASN A 1113 -3.76 5.92 13.65
C ASN A 1113 -3.66 7.44 13.44
N ARG A 1114 -4.68 8.22 13.83
CA ARG A 1114 -4.65 9.70 13.78
C ARG A 1114 -3.45 10.29 14.51
N GLN A 1115 -3.14 9.76 15.70
CA GLN A 1115 -2.01 10.23 16.51
C GLN A 1115 -0.68 10.05 15.76
N LYS A 1116 -0.54 8.95 15.00
CA LYS A 1116 0.65 8.71 14.17
C LYS A 1116 0.76 9.75 13.04
N ASN A 1117 -0.36 10.05 12.37
CA ASN A 1117 -0.39 11.09 11.34
C ASN A 1117 -0.05 12.47 11.93
N GLU A 1118 -0.56 12.81 13.11
CA GLU A 1118 -0.29 14.10 13.77
C GLU A 1118 1.17 14.24 14.22
N VAL A 1119 1.76 13.19 14.79
CA VAL A 1119 3.19 13.18 15.15
C VAL A 1119 4.07 13.30 13.90
N LEU A 1120 3.72 12.61 12.82
CA LEU A 1120 4.44 12.75 11.55
C LEU A 1120 4.27 14.15 10.95
N TRP A 1121 3.04 14.64 10.82
CA TRP A 1121 2.71 15.94 10.22
C TRP A 1121 3.35 17.11 10.98
N SER A 1122 3.32 17.05 12.32
CA SER A 1122 3.97 18.05 13.18
C SER A 1122 5.49 17.91 13.25
N GLY A 1123 6.02 16.70 13.04
CA GLY A 1123 7.46 16.42 12.99
C GLY A 1123 8.14 16.77 11.67
N PHE A 1124 7.39 17.13 10.62
CA PHE A 1124 7.93 17.65 9.37
C PHE A 1124 8.17 19.17 9.45
N SER A 1125 9.15 19.60 10.25
CA SER A 1125 9.74 20.94 10.16
C SER A 1125 10.81 20.94 9.06
N ILE A 1126 10.51 21.61 7.94
CA ILE A 1126 11.21 21.40 6.66
C ILE A 1126 12.46 22.27 6.54
N GLY A 1127 13.58 21.85 7.14
CA GLY A 1127 14.83 22.59 7.00
C GLY A 1127 16.12 21.85 7.35
N THR A 1128 16.81 21.31 6.33
CA THR A 1128 18.26 21.10 6.35
C THR A 1128 18.94 22.14 5.47
N LYS A 1129 19.58 23.13 6.10
CA LYS A 1129 20.84 23.75 5.70
C LYS A 1129 21.54 24.18 6.99
N THR A 1130 22.84 23.94 7.07
CA THR A 1130 23.72 24.39 8.15
C THR A 1130 23.47 25.86 8.47
N SER A 1131 22.67 26.12 9.50
CA SER A 1131 22.68 27.37 10.22
C SER A 1131 23.98 27.36 11.03
N ASN A 1132 24.87 28.33 10.78
CA ASN A 1132 25.75 28.75 11.87
C ASN A 1132 24.86 29.08 13.08
N GLN A 1133 25.30 28.79 14.31
CA GLN A 1133 24.49 28.89 15.54
C GLN A 1133 23.70 30.20 15.71
N ASN A 1134 24.04 31.29 15.00
CA ASN A 1134 23.38 32.60 15.09
C ASN A 1134 22.69 33.09 13.79
N THR A 1135 22.60 32.32 12.71
CA THR A 1135 21.94 32.79 11.47
C THR A 1135 21.10 31.72 10.80
N LEU A 1136 19.80 32.01 10.69
CA LEU A 1136 18.82 31.22 9.95
C LEU A 1136 18.69 31.77 8.53
N THR A 1137 18.57 30.87 7.56
CA THR A 1137 18.41 31.23 6.14
C THR A 1137 17.11 30.67 5.60
N GLY A 1138 16.29 31.54 5.02
CA GLY A 1138 15.05 31.19 4.34
C GLY A 1138 14.95 31.84 2.97
N VAL A 1139 13.72 31.95 2.50
CA VAL A 1139 13.32 32.56 1.23
C VAL A 1139 12.82 33.98 1.49
N SER A 1140 13.24 34.93 0.65
CA SER A 1140 12.75 36.31 0.69
C SER A 1140 11.25 36.37 0.32
N GLY A 1141 10.41 36.77 1.28
CA GLY A 1141 8.99 37.04 1.08
C GLY A 1141 8.74 38.49 0.65
N ASN A 1142 9.29 39.44 1.40
CA ASN A 1142 9.30 40.87 1.06
C ASN A 1142 10.62 41.51 1.52
N GLY A 1143 11.14 42.45 0.73
CA GLY A 1143 12.39 43.15 1.01
C GLY A 1143 12.26 44.16 2.15
N GLY A 1144 13.40 44.48 2.77
CA GLY A 1144 13.47 45.39 3.91
C GLY A 1144 14.24 44.78 5.09
N ARG A 1145 14.51 45.61 6.09
CA ARG A 1145 15.29 45.22 7.27
C ARG A 1145 14.62 45.72 8.53
N CYS A 1146 14.49 44.86 9.52
CA CYS A 1146 13.86 45.18 10.79
C CYS A 1146 14.60 44.48 11.94
N ARG A 1147 14.56 45.09 13.12
CA ARG A 1147 14.96 44.50 14.40
C ARG A 1147 13.77 44.55 15.34
N GLY A 1148 13.51 43.46 16.05
CA GLY A 1148 12.41 43.37 17.00
C GLY A 1148 12.45 42.09 17.81
N ARG A 1149 11.52 41.98 18.75
CA ARG A 1149 11.33 40.79 19.59
C ARG A 1149 10.49 39.77 18.84
N VAL A 1150 10.90 38.52 18.89
CA VAL A 1150 10.14 37.39 18.35
C VAL A 1150 8.89 37.18 19.18
N ARG A 1151 7.74 37.07 18.51
CA ARG A 1151 6.52 36.51 19.07
C ARG A 1151 6.14 35.22 18.38
N LYS A 1152 6.25 34.13 19.13
CA LYS A 1152 5.95 32.77 18.65
C LYS A 1152 4.46 32.50 18.78
N ILE A 1153 3.78 32.47 17.64
CA ILE A 1153 2.34 32.23 17.52
C ILE A 1153 2.15 30.98 16.67
N LEU A 1154 1.69 29.89 17.30
CA LEU A 1154 1.47 28.61 16.63
C LEU A 1154 -0.01 28.35 16.31
N THR A 1155 -0.92 28.98 17.05
CA THR A 1155 -2.36 28.78 16.92
C THR A 1155 -3.11 30.12 16.96
N GLN A 1156 -4.33 30.13 16.43
CA GLN A 1156 -5.19 31.33 16.44
C GLN A 1156 -5.57 31.81 17.85
N GLN A 1157 -5.56 30.91 18.84
CA GLN A 1157 -5.84 31.25 20.24
C GLN A 1157 -4.74 32.11 20.86
N GLU A 1158 -3.54 32.09 20.27
CA GLU A 1158 -2.37 32.83 20.73
C GLU A 1158 -2.23 34.21 20.07
N PHE A 1159 -3.17 34.58 19.20
CA PHE A 1159 -3.15 35.86 18.49
C PHE A 1159 -3.07 37.07 19.44
N ASP A 1160 -3.63 36.94 20.65
CA ASP A 1160 -3.60 37.95 21.70
C ASP A 1160 -2.18 38.25 22.24
N LYS A 1161 -1.18 37.39 21.98
CA LYS A 1161 0.22 37.61 22.38
C LYS A 1161 0.90 38.74 21.59
N MET A 1162 0.36 39.08 20.42
CA MET A 1162 0.98 39.98 19.48
C MET A 1162 0.86 41.45 19.91
N GLN A 1163 1.96 42.21 19.93
CA GLN A 1163 1.99 43.65 20.19
C GLN A 1163 2.60 44.46 19.02
N PRO A 1164 2.24 45.75 18.85
CA PRO A 1164 2.86 46.60 17.84
C PRO A 1164 4.39 46.62 17.94
N GLY A 1165 5.08 46.32 16.83
CA GLY A 1165 6.54 46.32 16.76
C GLY A 1165 7.21 44.95 16.92
N ASP A 1166 6.47 43.92 17.33
CA ASP A 1166 6.97 42.55 17.43
C ASP A 1166 7.19 41.91 16.05
N ILE A 1167 8.04 40.89 16.00
CA ILE A 1167 8.32 40.06 14.83
C ILE A 1167 7.50 38.78 14.93
N LEU A 1168 6.57 38.58 13.99
CA LEU A 1168 5.70 37.40 13.97
C LEU A 1168 6.51 36.16 13.58
N LEU A 1169 6.57 35.17 14.48
CA LEU A 1169 7.13 33.84 14.22
C LEU A 1169 6.01 32.81 14.21
N CYS A 1170 5.86 32.07 13.10
CA CYS A 1170 4.79 31.10 12.91
C CYS A 1170 5.22 29.93 12.03
N ARG A 1171 4.50 28.80 12.08
CA ARG A 1171 4.80 27.65 11.19
C ARG A 1171 4.35 27.90 9.76
N TYR A 1172 3.17 28.47 9.61
CA TYR A 1172 2.51 28.81 8.36
C TYR A 1172 1.57 30.00 8.63
N THR A 1173 1.00 30.58 7.57
CA THR A 1173 -0.03 31.61 7.69
C THR A 1173 -1.17 31.33 6.73
N ASP A 1174 -2.39 31.59 7.15
CA ASP A 1174 -3.58 31.60 6.29
C ASP A 1174 -4.26 33.00 6.35
N PRO A 1175 -5.30 33.28 5.53
CA PRO A 1175 -5.96 34.59 5.52
C PRO A 1175 -6.42 35.11 6.88
N SER A 1176 -6.76 34.24 7.84
CA SER A 1176 -7.12 34.62 9.21
C SER A 1176 -6.00 35.32 9.99
N TRP A 1177 -4.73 35.14 9.58
CA TRP A 1177 -3.57 35.73 10.24
C TRP A 1177 -3.29 37.16 9.77
N THR A 1178 -3.94 37.60 8.71
CA THR A 1178 -3.74 38.93 8.10
C THR A 1178 -3.80 40.09 9.11
N PRO A 1179 -4.70 40.10 10.11
CA PRO A 1179 -4.70 41.13 11.16
C PRO A 1179 -3.39 41.25 11.94
N LEU A 1180 -2.63 40.16 12.14
CA LEU A 1180 -1.34 40.20 12.84
C LEU A 1180 -0.27 40.96 12.05
N PHE A 1181 -0.37 40.99 10.72
CA PHE A 1181 0.57 41.70 9.85
C PHE A 1181 0.46 43.22 10.00
N VAL A 1182 -0.68 43.71 10.50
CA VAL A 1182 -0.86 45.13 10.84
C VAL A 1182 0.02 45.53 12.03
N LEU A 1183 0.20 44.62 12.99
CA LEU A 1183 1.01 44.85 14.19
C LEU A 1183 2.49 44.49 13.99
N ALA A 1184 2.77 43.56 13.08
CA ALA A 1184 4.09 42.98 12.88
C ALA A 1184 5.06 43.95 12.21
N SER A 1185 6.27 44.03 12.76
CA SER A 1185 7.38 44.79 12.16
C SER A 1185 8.18 43.96 11.16
N ALA A 1186 8.10 42.63 11.24
CA ALA A 1186 8.57 41.66 10.25
C ALA A 1186 7.90 40.28 10.46
N VAL A 1187 8.02 39.39 9.47
CA VAL A 1187 7.46 38.03 9.53
C VAL A 1187 8.52 36.97 9.29
N ILE A 1188 8.54 35.96 10.15
CA ILE A 1188 9.38 34.76 10.08
C ILE A 1188 8.46 33.54 10.02
N SER A 1189 8.66 32.67 9.01
CA SER A 1189 7.87 31.44 8.90
C SER A 1189 8.69 30.20 8.54
N ASP A 1190 8.31 29.06 9.11
CA ASP A 1190 8.92 27.76 8.79
C ASP A 1190 8.57 27.30 7.38
N THR A 1191 7.37 27.62 6.90
CA THR A 1191 6.88 27.26 5.57
C THR A 1191 6.70 28.50 4.70
N GLY A 1192 6.33 28.29 3.44
CA GLY A 1192 6.07 29.36 2.48
C GLY A 1192 7.26 29.68 1.56
N GLY A 1193 6.92 30.26 0.40
CA GLY A 1193 7.86 30.71 -0.62
C GLY A 1193 7.58 32.14 -1.07
N PRO A 1194 8.21 32.63 -2.16
CA PRO A 1194 8.04 34.01 -2.60
C PRO A 1194 6.62 34.35 -3.08
N LEU A 1195 5.77 33.34 -3.24
CA LEU A 1195 4.39 33.44 -3.72
C LEU A 1195 3.38 32.96 -2.67
N SER A 1196 3.81 32.66 -1.44
CA SER A 1196 2.91 32.24 -0.37
C SER A 1196 2.00 33.39 0.07
N HIS A 1197 0.91 33.05 0.75
CA HIS A 1197 0.01 34.05 1.34
C HIS A 1197 0.77 35.02 2.25
N SER A 1198 1.66 34.53 3.13
CA SER A 1198 2.50 35.37 3.99
C SER A 1198 3.35 36.36 3.20
N ALA A 1199 3.92 35.94 2.06
CA ALA A 1199 4.74 36.81 1.21
C ALA A 1199 3.90 37.92 0.56
N ILE A 1200 2.68 37.60 0.12
CA ILE A 1200 1.76 38.55 -0.51
C ILE A 1200 1.32 39.58 0.52
N VAL A 1201 0.82 39.14 1.67
CA VAL A 1201 0.34 40.04 2.74
C VAL A 1201 1.47 40.90 3.29
N ALA A 1202 2.67 40.35 3.49
CA ALA A 1202 3.83 41.14 3.91
C ALA A 1202 4.19 42.26 2.91
N ARG A 1203 3.98 42.07 1.61
CA ARG A 1203 4.18 43.12 0.58
C ARG A 1203 3.09 44.18 0.62
N GLU A 1204 1.85 43.79 0.87
CA GLU A 1204 0.72 44.72 1.00
C GLU A 1204 0.91 45.66 2.19
N TYR A 1205 1.35 45.13 3.33
CA TYR A 1205 1.70 45.92 4.52
C TYR A 1205 3.12 46.50 4.47
N ASN A 1206 3.88 46.20 3.42
CA ASN A 1206 5.25 46.67 3.21
C ASN A 1206 6.21 46.37 4.39
N ILE A 1207 6.10 45.19 4.99
CA ILE A 1207 6.96 44.72 6.09
C ILE A 1207 7.94 43.64 5.62
N PRO A 1208 9.17 43.55 6.16
CA PRO A 1208 10.13 42.51 5.77
C PRO A 1208 9.64 41.11 6.10
N ALA A 1209 9.90 40.13 5.23
CA ALA A 1209 9.51 38.75 5.48
C ALA A 1209 10.56 37.72 5.03
N VAL A 1210 10.85 36.75 5.89
CA VAL A 1210 11.71 35.59 5.62
C VAL A 1210 10.93 34.31 5.90
N LEU A 1211 10.71 33.51 4.86
CA LEU A 1211 9.78 32.39 4.86
C LEU A 1211 10.50 31.08 4.53
N GLY A 1212 9.88 29.93 4.76
CA GLY A 1212 10.47 28.64 4.37
C GLY A 1212 11.80 28.33 5.05
N ILE A 1213 11.99 28.80 6.30
CA ILE A 1213 13.22 28.51 7.08
C ILE A 1213 13.26 27.04 7.50
N GLY A 1214 12.09 26.44 7.73
CA GLY A 1214 11.92 25.04 8.05
C GLY A 1214 11.71 24.73 9.51
N ASN A 1215 12.58 25.27 10.37
CA ASN A 1215 12.63 24.97 11.81
C ASN A 1215 12.88 26.22 12.67
N ALA A 1216 12.53 27.41 12.18
CA ALA A 1216 12.60 28.64 12.96
C ALA A 1216 11.72 28.56 14.22
N THR A 1217 10.54 27.92 14.16
CA THR A 1217 9.71 27.76 15.37
C THR A 1217 10.30 26.80 16.40
N ASP A 1218 11.21 25.91 15.99
CA ASP A 1218 11.93 25.01 16.91
C ASP A 1218 13.22 25.65 17.46
N LEU A 1219 13.78 26.66 16.76
CA LEU A 1219 15.07 27.29 17.09
C LEU A 1219 14.96 28.63 17.81
N LEU A 1220 13.88 29.38 17.57
CA LEU A 1220 13.62 30.68 18.19
C LEU A 1220 12.54 30.52 19.27
N GLU A 1221 12.76 31.16 20.41
CA GLU A 1221 11.80 31.20 21.49
C GLU A 1221 11.12 32.57 21.63
N ASP A 1222 9.99 32.58 22.34
CA ASP A 1222 9.22 33.79 22.55
C ASP A 1222 10.04 34.84 23.33
N GLY A 1223 10.18 36.04 22.77
CA GLY A 1223 10.96 37.14 23.35
C GLY A 1223 12.39 37.30 22.85
N ASP A 1224 12.92 36.37 22.05
CA ASP A 1224 14.25 36.47 21.43
C ASP A 1224 14.38 37.76 20.60
N GLU A 1225 15.52 38.46 20.67
CA GLU A 1225 15.78 39.56 19.74
C GLU A 1225 16.40 39.06 18.45
N VAL A 1226 15.82 39.46 17.32
CA VAL A 1226 16.30 39.07 16.00
C VAL A 1226 16.40 40.25 15.05
N PHE A 1227 17.36 40.15 14.14
CA PHE A 1227 17.47 41.02 12.97
C PHE A 1227 17.01 40.27 11.74
N VAL A 1228 15.97 40.77 11.08
CA VAL A 1228 15.38 40.18 9.88
C VAL A 1228 15.80 40.99 8.67
N ASP A 1229 16.56 40.37 7.76
CA ASP A 1229 16.86 40.91 6.43
C ASP A 1229 16.02 40.18 5.39
N GLY A 1230 14.83 40.73 5.13
CA GLY A 1230 13.89 40.22 4.15
C GLY A 1230 14.43 40.26 2.72
N SER A 1231 15.39 41.15 2.42
CA SER A 1231 16.01 41.26 1.09
C SER A 1231 16.98 40.11 0.81
N SER A 1232 17.76 39.68 1.82
CA SER A 1232 18.72 38.58 1.68
C SER A 1232 18.18 37.22 2.16
N GLY A 1233 16.97 37.19 2.73
CA GLY A 1233 16.34 35.96 3.24
C GLY A 1233 17.01 35.44 4.51
N LYS A 1234 17.49 36.31 5.39
CA LYS A 1234 18.26 35.94 6.59
C LYS A 1234 17.61 36.45 7.86
N VAL A 1235 17.65 35.63 8.89
CA VAL A 1235 17.33 36.01 10.27
C VAL A 1235 18.58 35.79 11.11
N ILE A 1236 19.03 36.84 11.81
CA ILE A 1236 20.21 36.80 12.68
C ILE A 1236 19.73 36.90 14.12
N ILE A 1237 20.15 35.97 14.97
CA ILE A 1237 19.82 35.95 16.39
C ILE A 1237 20.75 36.94 17.09
N LEU A 1238 20.18 37.98 17.70
CA LEU A 1238 20.88 38.97 18.49
C LEU A 1238 20.71 38.56 19.96
N LYS A 1239 21.71 37.91 20.54
CA LYS A 1239 21.70 37.53 21.95
C LYS A 1239 21.51 38.74 22.86
#